data_AF-A0AA38XFH0-F1
#
_entry.id   AF-A0AA38XFH0-F1
#
_cell.length_a   1.000
_cell.length_b   1.000
_cell.length_c   1.000
_cell.angle_alpha   90.00
_cell.angle_beta   90.00
_cell.angle_gamma   90.00
#
_symmetry.space_group_name_H-M   'P 1'
#
loop_
_entity.id
_entity.type
_entity.pdbx_description
1 polymer ?
#
loop_
_entity_poly.entity_id
_entity_poly.type
_entity_poly.pdbx_seq_one_letter_code
_entity_poly.pdbx_strand_id
1 'polypeptide(L)'
;MSDKRLRILVIGSGGREHAIAWKLAQSPTVDVVHVAPGNGGTEASADNVVNVNISVDDFTELVAHAKKHGLNLAVVGPESPLVAGVKEFFQAANIPCFGPDKDAARMEGSKAFSKDFMQRHGIPTAAFRSFSDYDQAREYLDSVEHDVVIKADGLAAGKGVIIPKTKEEAHDALKQIMVTRDFGSAGSQVVIEEFLEGEELSVLSFSDGYTIRSLPPAQDHKRVFDGDEGPNTGGMGCYAPTRVASKELIAQIDRDLVQPTIDGMRREWMPFVGILFTGVMLTKNGPRVLEYNVRGGDPETQTLLPLLSDDTDLAKVMLACTRHCLDAVEIKVLPQFSATVVACAEGYPGAYAKNRTIALDRPPSANTHIFHAGTIRDGNQIVSMGGRVIAATATADTLEEAVTQAYKGIDTIKFKGMHFRKDIAHRAFKRKADALDTETNGMTYASAGVSIDAGNDLVKRIKPFVKATARPGADADLGGFGGTFDLSKAGYHKDSPILIGATDGVGSKLKIADATNIHNTVGIDLVAMNVNDLVVQGARPLLFLDYFGCSILDVDIATAFVEGVTQGCILAECALVGGETSEMPGLYNGTEYDAVGAAVGAVNRASGQKILPDMESMVVGDVLLGLTSSGVHSNGFSLVRRIIEKKHLTFSDSAPWNAETSIGEALLTPTRIYVVPLLKTIERDLVKGMSHITGGGLLENVPRMLPEHLAAEIDVSTWNRPGVFKWLQESGKVSNEEMSRTFNNGIGMVLVVSNVAAGEVKRVLEENGETVFNIGKLVERDDEGCILRNLDSWSTS
;
A
#
# COMPACT_ATOMS: atom_id res chain seq x y z
N MET A 1 31.48 2.43 31.43
CA MET A 1 31.40 3.91 31.63
C MET A 1 31.00 4.16 33.08
N SER A 2 31.20 5.35 33.66
CA SER A 2 30.97 5.57 35.10
C SER A 2 29.51 5.37 35.52
N ASP A 3 29.27 4.80 36.70
CA ASP A 3 27.96 4.49 37.32
C ASP A 3 27.11 5.72 37.74
N LYS A 4 27.32 6.88 37.10
CA LYS A 4 26.49 8.06 37.31
C LYS A 4 25.17 7.89 36.55
N ARG A 5 24.11 7.60 37.31
CA ARG A 5 22.72 7.71 36.84
C ARG A 5 22.45 9.09 36.21
N LEU A 6 21.51 9.11 35.28
CA LEU A 6 21.08 10.30 34.55
C LEU A 6 20.14 11.14 35.41
N ARG A 7 20.34 12.45 35.37
CA ARG A 7 19.55 13.46 36.06
C ARG A 7 19.06 14.41 35.00
N ILE A 8 17.79 14.30 34.63
CA ILE A 8 17.27 14.84 33.38
C ILE A 8 16.50 16.14 33.63
N LEU A 9 16.60 17.10 32.71
CA LEU A 9 15.71 18.25 32.60
C LEU A 9 14.84 18.11 31.35
N VAL A 10 13.54 17.86 31.52
CA VAL A 10 12.54 17.91 30.44
C VAL A 10 11.99 19.34 30.37
N ILE A 11 12.08 19.97 29.20
CA ILE A 11 11.60 21.34 28.98
C ILE A 11 10.24 21.27 28.27
N GLY A 12 9.21 21.87 28.87
CA GLY A 12 7.84 21.93 28.38
C GLY A 12 6.78 21.64 29.44
N SER A 13 5.53 21.47 28.99
CA SER A 13 4.33 21.34 29.83
C SER A 13 3.14 20.65 29.15
N GLY A 14 3.29 20.16 27.92
CA GLY A 14 2.27 19.46 27.15
C GLY A 14 2.05 18.00 27.57
N GLY A 15 1.17 17.31 26.85
CA GLY A 15 0.91 15.88 27.09
C GLY A 15 2.09 15.02 26.68
N ARG A 16 2.78 15.42 25.60
CA ARG A 16 4.05 14.85 25.14
C ARG A 16 5.13 14.91 26.22
N GLU A 17 5.33 16.07 26.86
CA GLU A 17 6.32 16.20 27.92
C GLU A 17 5.98 15.37 29.16
N HIS A 18 4.68 15.19 29.47
CA HIS A 18 4.25 14.25 30.50
C HIS A 18 4.59 12.80 30.12
N ALA A 19 4.26 12.34 28.90
CA ALA A 19 4.61 10.99 28.46
C ALA A 19 6.13 10.73 28.42
N ILE A 20 6.92 11.75 28.01
CA ILE A 20 8.39 11.71 28.07
C ILE A 20 8.87 11.56 29.52
N ALA A 21 8.42 12.42 30.44
CA ALA A 21 8.80 12.34 31.85
C ALA A 21 8.41 10.99 32.49
N TRP A 22 7.21 10.49 32.19
CA TRP A 22 6.67 9.21 32.65
C TRP A 22 7.50 8.00 32.18
N LYS A 23 7.91 7.92 30.90
CA LYS A 23 8.74 6.79 30.42
C LYS A 23 10.22 6.95 30.80
N LEU A 24 10.73 8.18 30.96
CA LEU A 24 12.07 8.42 31.51
C LEU A 24 12.16 8.04 33.00
N ALA A 25 11.13 8.30 33.80
CA ALA A 25 11.07 7.96 35.21
C ALA A 25 11.23 6.46 35.49
N GLN A 26 10.74 5.61 34.57
CA GLN A 26 10.86 4.15 34.62
C GLN A 26 12.27 3.62 34.32
N SER A 27 13.14 4.43 33.72
CA SER A 27 14.47 3.98 33.30
C SER A 27 15.35 3.62 34.51
N PRO A 28 15.97 2.42 34.54
CA PRO A 28 16.88 2.04 35.62
C PRO A 28 18.15 2.92 35.64
N THR A 29 18.47 3.61 34.54
CA THR A 29 19.60 4.56 34.51
C THR A 29 19.23 5.96 34.97
N VAL A 30 17.96 6.30 35.17
CA VAL A 30 17.53 7.64 35.63
C VAL A 30 17.43 7.70 37.16
N ASP A 31 17.93 8.80 37.73
CA ASP A 31 17.91 9.13 39.16
C ASP A 31 16.76 10.09 39.50
N VAL A 32 16.61 11.16 38.73
CA VAL A 32 15.55 12.18 38.86
C VAL A 32 15.26 12.83 37.50
N VAL A 33 14.00 13.18 37.27
CA VAL A 33 13.54 13.98 36.13
C VAL A 33 12.94 15.29 36.65
N HIS A 34 13.60 16.41 36.37
CA HIS A 34 12.98 17.73 36.55
C HIS A 34 12.19 18.11 35.30
N VAL A 35 11.00 18.70 35.45
CA VAL A 35 10.17 19.17 34.34
C VAL A 35 9.93 20.68 34.47
N ALA A 36 10.21 21.44 33.42
CA ALA A 36 10.21 22.91 33.45
C ALA A 36 9.31 23.52 32.35
N PRO A 37 8.16 24.13 32.68
CA PRO A 37 7.56 24.23 34.01
C PRO A 37 6.82 22.95 34.49
N GLY A 38 6.60 21.98 33.59
CA GLY A 38 5.70 20.86 33.85
C GLY A 38 4.24 21.28 33.88
N ASN A 39 3.36 20.42 34.40
CA ASN A 39 1.92 20.66 34.49
C ASN A 39 1.31 19.98 35.74
N GLY A 40 -0.02 20.09 35.90
CA GLY A 40 -0.73 19.60 37.10
C GLY A 40 -0.57 18.10 37.42
N GLY A 41 -0.14 17.28 36.44
CA GLY A 41 0.02 15.83 36.58
C GLY A 41 1.45 15.30 36.46
N THR A 42 2.41 16.03 35.86
CA THR A 42 3.78 15.51 35.60
C THR A 42 4.48 14.99 36.85
N GLU A 43 4.45 15.76 37.93
CA GLU A 43 5.02 15.43 39.25
C GLU A 43 4.28 14.28 39.98
N ALA A 44 3.09 13.90 39.50
CA ALA A 44 2.34 12.74 40.02
C ALA A 44 2.57 11.46 39.19
N SER A 45 3.45 11.48 38.17
CA SER A 45 3.71 10.33 37.30
C SER A 45 4.66 9.29 37.91
N ALA A 46 5.60 9.71 38.76
CA ALA A 46 6.46 8.85 39.59
C ALA A 46 7.21 9.67 40.66
N ASP A 47 7.64 9.01 41.75
CA ASP A 47 8.30 9.65 42.91
C ASP A 47 9.63 10.37 42.58
N ASN A 48 10.23 10.09 41.42
CA ASN A 48 11.46 10.71 40.94
C ASN A 48 11.23 11.81 39.88
N VAL A 49 9.99 12.29 39.71
CA VAL A 49 9.64 13.42 38.83
C VAL A 49 9.32 14.66 39.67
N VAL A 50 9.91 15.81 39.33
CA VAL A 50 9.76 17.07 40.08
C VAL A 50 9.50 18.24 39.14
N ASN A 51 8.44 19.01 39.38
CA ASN A 51 8.16 20.22 38.62
C ASN A 51 9.03 21.39 39.11
N VAL A 52 9.51 22.24 38.20
CA VAL A 52 10.28 23.45 38.56
C VAL A 52 9.74 24.67 37.84
N ASN A 53 9.37 25.71 38.59
CA ASN A 53 8.70 26.90 38.06
C ASN A 53 9.68 27.84 37.31
N ILE A 54 10.10 27.41 36.11
CA ILE A 54 10.98 28.12 35.19
C ILE A 54 10.28 28.16 33.82
N SER A 55 10.33 29.30 33.13
CA SER A 55 9.75 29.42 31.79
C SER A 55 10.52 28.58 30.77
N VAL A 56 9.84 28.02 29.77
CA VAL A 56 10.49 27.30 28.66
C VAL A 56 11.45 28.19 27.86
N ASP A 57 11.21 29.50 27.86
CA ASP A 57 12.01 30.51 27.14
C ASP A 57 13.15 31.12 27.99
N ASP A 58 13.25 30.81 29.29
CA ASP A 58 14.34 31.29 30.16
C ASP A 58 15.53 30.34 30.14
N PHE A 59 16.26 30.33 29.02
CA PHE A 59 17.42 29.45 28.83
C PHE A 59 18.54 29.71 29.86
N THR A 60 18.58 30.90 30.49
CA THR A 60 19.59 31.24 31.49
C THR A 60 19.28 30.56 32.81
N GLU A 61 18.05 30.68 33.33
CA GLU A 61 17.65 30.01 34.57
C GLU A 61 17.51 28.49 34.39
N LEU A 62 17.07 28.00 33.21
CA LEU A 62 17.06 26.57 32.89
C LEU A 62 18.47 25.95 33.00
N VAL A 63 19.50 26.62 32.47
CA VAL A 63 20.91 26.18 32.58
C VAL A 63 21.47 26.38 33.99
N ALA A 64 21.10 27.47 34.68
CA ALA A 64 21.53 27.71 36.06
C ALA A 64 20.98 26.62 37.01
N HIS A 65 19.69 26.30 36.89
CA HIS A 65 19.02 25.20 37.59
C HIS A 65 19.66 23.85 37.27
N ALA A 66 19.90 23.56 35.99
CA ALA A 66 20.55 22.32 35.57
C ALA A 66 21.93 22.15 36.22
N LYS A 67 22.78 23.18 36.20
CA LYS A 67 24.09 23.17 36.88
C LYS A 67 23.95 22.99 38.39
N LYS A 68 23.06 23.76 39.03
CA LYS A 68 22.80 23.75 40.48
C LYS A 68 22.32 22.38 40.99
N HIS A 69 21.49 21.68 40.22
CA HIS A 69 20.92 20.38 40.58
C HIS A 69 21.69 19.18 39.98
N GLY A 70 22.82 19.42 39.29
CA GLY A 70 23.67 18.37 38.72
C GLY A 70 23.01 17.59 37.57
N LEU A 71 22.12 18.25 36.83
CA LEU A 71 21.40 17.66 35.70
C LEU A 71 22.35 17.49 34.50
N ASN A 72 22.38 16.30 33.93
CA ASN A 72 23.41 15.84 32.99
C ASN A 72 22.86 15.38 31.63
N LEU A 73 21.56 15.62 31.39
CA LEU A 73 20.90 15.54 30.09
C LEU A 73 19.72 16.53 30.09
N ALA A 74 19.60 17.36 29.07
CA ALA A 74 18.39 18.13 28.78
C ALA A 74 17.60 17.48 27.65
N VAL A 75 16.27 17.56 27.69
CA VAL A 75 15.34 16.98 26.70
C VAL A 75 14.29 18.03 26.37
N VAL A 76 14.24 18.48 25.11
CA VAL A 76 13.35 19.57 24.70
C VAL A 76 12.08 18.99 24.06
N GLY A 77 10.93 19.31 24.63
CA GLY A 77 9.62 18.89 24.12
C GLY A 77 9.04 19.82 23.03
N PRO A 78 8.83 21.12 23.31
CA PRO A 78 8.21 22.06 22.37
C PRO A 78 9.20 22.67 21.38
N GLU A 79 8.65 23.13 20.27
CA GLU A 79 9.36 23.71 19.12
C GLU A 79 9.92 25.12 19.36
N SER A 80 9.27 25.95 20.18
CA SER A 80 9.69 27.36 20.41
C SER A 80 11.13 27.46 20.95
N PRO A 81 11.52 26.75 22.03
CA PRO A 81 12.91 26.76 22.51
C PRO A 81 13.93 26.25 21.48
N LEU A 82 13.55 25.29 20.62
CA LEU A 82 14.43 24.75 19.57
C LEU A 82 14.72 25.81 18.49
N VAL A 83 13.67 26.43 17.94
CA VAL A 83 13.80 27.51 16.93
C VAL A 83 14.47 28.77 17.52
N ALA A 84 14.35 29.00 18.82
CA ALA A 84 15.04 30.08 19.51
C ALA A 84 16.56 29.81 19.70
N GLY A 85 16.98 28.56 19.83
CA GLY A 85 18.37 28.13 20.05
C GLY A 85 18.70 27.79 21.50
N VAL A 86 17.88 26.96 22.16
CA VAL A 86 18.11 26.49 23.54
C VAL A 86 19.30 25.52 23.68
N LYS A 87 19.58 24.71 22.65
CA LYS A 87 20.62 23.66 22.67
C LYS A 87 22.00 24.24 22.91
N GLU A 88 22.26 25.39 22.29
CA GLU A 88 23.51 26.14 22.33
C GLU A 88 23.85 26.61 23.76
N PHE A 89 22.84 26.96 24.57
CA PHE A 89 23.01 27.32 25.98
C PHE A 89 23.42 26.11 26.84
N PHE A 90 22.85 24.93 26.58
CA PHE A 90 23.22 23.68 27.26
C PHE A 90 24.58 23.14 26.80
N GLN A 91 24.92 23.27 25.51
CA GLN A 91 26.25 22.98 24.99
C GLN A 91 27.32 23.86 25.64
N ALA A 92 27.09 25.17 25.75
CA ALA A 92 27.97 26.09 26.49
C ALA A 92 28.09 25.77 28.00
N ALA A 93 27.17 24.96 28.54
CA ALA A 93 27.22 24.42 29.89
C ALA A 93 27.93 23.06 30.01
N ASN A 94 28.35 22.44 28.91
CA ASN A 94 28.75 21.02 28.81
C ASN A 94 27.67 20.03 29.28
N ILE A 95 26.39 20.39 29.08
CA ILE A 95 25.24 19.52 29.33
C ILE A 95 24.72 19.02 27.98
N PRO A 96 24.72 17.70 27.70
CA PRO A 96 24.09 17.14 26.51
C PRO A 96 22.61 17.54 26.42
N CYS A 97 22.15 17.92 25.23
CA CYS A 97 20.79 18.36 24.99
C CYS A 97 20.18 17.58 23.82
N PHE A 98 19.14 16.81 24.11
CA PHE A 98 18.35 16.06 23.13
C PHE A 98 17.35 17.01 22.47
N GLY A 99 17.73 17.47 21.29
CA GLY A 99 17.00 18.39 20.44
C GLY A 99 17.89 18.91 19.30
N PRO A 100 17.29 19.36 18.18
CA PRO A 100 18.01 20.01 17.09
C PRO A 100 18.64 21.32 17.58
N ASP A 101 19.71 21.73 16.91
CA ASP A 101 20.22 23.10 16.97
C ASP A 101 19.28 24.04 16.23
N LYS A 102 19.52 25.34 16.38
CA LYS A 102 18.70 26.37 15.74
C LYS A 102 18.58 26.24 14.22
N ASP A 103 19.63 25.76 13.55
CA ASP A 103 19.62 25.62 12.08
C ASP A 103 18.82 24.40 11.63
N ALA A 104 19.01 23.23 12.24
CA ALA A 104 18.15 22.07 11.98
C ALA A 104 16.68 22.32 12.38
N ALA A 105 16.43 23.11 13.44
CA ALA A 105 15.08 23.48 13.88
C ALA A 105 14.29 24.30 12.84
N ARG A 106 14.96 24.90 11.85
CA ARG A 106 14.31 25.63 10.73
C ARG A 106 13.39 24.74 9.90
N MET A 107 13.53 23.41 9.95
CA MET A 107 12.68 22.49 9.20
C MET A 107 11.20 22.53 9.62
N GLU A 108 10.91 22.86 10.90
CA GLU A 108 9.56 23.22 11.40
C GLU A 108 9.38 24.75 11.45
N GLY A 109 10.46 25.49 11.75
CA GLY A 109 10.45 26.95 11.87
C GLY A 109 10.18 27.73 10.58
N SER A 110 10.34 27.12 9.40
CA SER A 110 9.91 27.65 8.10
C SER A 110 9.58 26.49 7.14
N LYS A 111 8.34 26.51 6.63
CA LYS A 111 7.83 25.57 5.63
C LYS A 111 8.43 25.85 4.26
N ALA A 112 8.68 27.13 3.93
CA ALA A 112 9.41 27.49 2.72
C ALA A 112 10.81 26.85 2.73
N PHE A 113 11.55 26.97 3.85
CA PHE A 113 12.87 26.35 3.99
C PHE A 113 12.84 24.82 3.88
N SER A 114 11.88 24.13 4.49
CA SER A 114 11.80 22.66 4.40
C SER A 114 11.21 22.14 3.09
N LYS A 115 10.48 22.96 2.33
CA LYS A 115 10.04 22.66 0.96
C LYS A 115 11.17 22.81 -0.06
N ASP A 116 11.90 23.92 0.00
CA ASP A 116 13.19 24.09 -0.69
C ASP A 116 14.18 23.00 -0.25
N PHE A 117 14.07 22.58 1.02
CA PHE A 117 14.53 21.33 1.63
C PHE A 117 14.42 20.14 0.69
N MET A 118 13.19 19.65 0.59
CA MET A 118 12.88 18.42 -0.10
C MET A 118 13.22 18.49 -1.59
N GLN A 119 13.01 19.66 -2.23
CA GLN A 119 13.35 19.84 -3.64
C GLN A 119 14.85 19.68 -3.92
N ARG A 120 15.74 20.28 -3.11
CA ARG A 120 17.18 20.27 -3.40
C ARG A 120 17.90 18.97 -3.05
N HIS A 121 17.29 18.12 -2.22
CA HIS A 121 17.76 16.75 -1.93
C HIS A 121 16.97 15.64 -2.65
N GLY A 122 15.99 15.99 -3.50
CA GLY A 122 15.21 15.04 -4.27
C GLY A 122 14.19 14.21 -3.47
N ILE A 123 13.80 14.69 -2.28
CA ILE A 123 12.89 13.98 -1.38
C ILE A 123 11.43 14.14 -1.88
N PRO A 124 10.67 13.04 -2.06
CA PRO A 124 9.28 13.10 -2.52
C PRO A 124 8.36 13.96 -1.65
N THR A 125 7.75 14.99 -2.24
CA THR A 125 6.75 15.87 -1.62
C THR A 125 5.71 16.34 -2.65
N ALA A 126 4.74 17.16 -2.24
CA ALA A 126 3.81 17.87 -3.11
C ALA A 126 4.54 18.94 -3.94
N ALA A 127 4.16 19.15 -5.20
CA ALA A 127 4.63 20.30 -5.97
C ALA A 127 4.27 21.61 -5.26
N PHE A 128 5.14 22.62 -5.29
CA PHE A 128 4.93 23.87 -4.54
C PHE A 128 5.61 25.08 -5.19
N ARG A 129 5.21 26.27 -4.74
CA ARG A 129 5.97 27.51 -4.88
C ARG A 129 5.76 28.42 -3.67
N SER A 130 6.84 29.08 -3.24
CA SER A 130 6.86 30.01 -2.10
C SER A 130 6.84 31.47 -2.58
N PHE A 131 6.16 32.37 -1.86
CA PHE A 131 6.00 33.79 -2.23
C PHE A 131 6.13 34.73 -1.04
N SER A 132 6.76 35.88 -1.26
CA SER A 132 6.78 37.03 -0.35
C SER A 132 5.98 38.24 -0.86
N ASP A 133 5.38 38.13 -2.05
CA ASP A 133 4.63 39.18 -2.72
C ASP A 133 3.22 38.68 -3.07
N TYR A 134 2.20 39.51 -2.81
CA TYR A 134 0.80 39.11 -2.92
C TYR A 134 0.34 39.00 -4.39
N ASP A 135 0.73 39.94 -5.25
CA ASP A 135 0.29 39.93 -6.65
C ASP A 135 0.94 38.78 -7.43
N GLN A 136 2.21 38.44 -7.16
CA GLN A 136 2.87 37.25 -7.70
C GLN A 136 2.24 35.93 -7.21
N ALA A 137 1.88 35.85 -5.92
CA ALA A 137 1.20 34.68 -5.38
C ALA A 137 -0.20 34.49 -5.98
N ARG A 138 -0.92 35.60 -6.18
CA ARG A 138 -2.23 35.66 -6.85
C ARG A 138 -2.13 35.20 -8.31
N GLU A 139 -1.18 35.74 -9.07
CA GLU A 139 -0.97 35.37 -10.48
C GLU A 139 -0.59 33.90 -10.66
N TYR A 140 0.19 33.33 -9.74
CA TYR A 140 0.45 31.89 -9.73
C TYR A 140 -0.83 31.08 -9.43
N LEU A 141 -1.62 31.48 -8.43
CA LEU A 141 -2.88 30.84 -8.07
C LEU A 141 -3.90 30.88 -9.23
N ASP A 142 -3.94 31.97 -9.98
CA ASP A 142 -4.72 32.09 -11.21
C ASP A 142 -4.21 31.13 -12.30
N SER A 143 -2.89 30.93 -12.42
CA SER A 143 -2.26 30.04 -13.42
C SER A 143 -2.37 28.53 -13.14
N VAL A 144 -2.75 28.13 -11.92
CA VAL A 144 -2.86 26.71 -11.53
C VAL A 144 -4.23 26.13 -11.88
N GLU A 145 -4.27 24.92 -12.45
CA GLU A 145 -5.51 24.22 -12.86
C GLU A 145 -5.92 23.04 -11.95
N HIS A 146 -5.21 22.83 -10.83
CA HIS A 146 -5.47 21.78 -9.85
C HIS A 146 -5.78 22.33 -8.45
N ASP A 147 -6.37 21.51 -7.58
CA ASP A 147 -6.64 21.88 -6.19
C ASP A 147 -5.35 22.13 -5.39
N VAL A 148 -5.39 23.13 -4.50
CA VAL A 148 -4.19 23.61 -3.78
C VAL A 148 -4.36 23.62 -2.27
N VAL A 149 -3.24 23.61 -1.56
CA VAL A 149 -3.13 23.89 -0.13
C VAL A 149 -2.29 25.16 0.06
N ILE A 150 -2.83 26.13 0.80
CA ILE A 150 -2.15 27.40 1.09
C ILE A 150 -1.66 27.36 2.55
N LYS A 151 -0.36 27.48 2.76
CA LYS A 151 0.28 27.42 4.09
C LYS A 151 1.02 28.73 4.39
N ALA A 152 0.70 29.34 5.54
CA ALA A 152 1.48 30.47 6.08
C ALA A 152 2.85 29.98 6.58
N ASP A 153 3.92 30.76 6.36
CA ASP A 153 5.27 30.33 6.73
C ASP A 153 5.57 30.51 8.24
N GLY A 154 6.18 29.50 8.84
CA GLY A 154 6.55 29.49 10.27
C GLY A 154 5.47 29.00 11.24
N LEU A 155 5.70 29.27 12.53
CA LEU A 155 5.05 28.61 13.67
C LEU A 155 3.59 29.07 13.91
N ALA A 156 2.69 28.70 12.99
CA ALA A 156 1.26 29.00 13.07
C ALA A 156 0.43 27.99 13.91
N ALA A 157 1.06 27.22 14.82
CA ALA A 157 0.42 26.27 15.74
C ALA A 157 -0.64 25.34 15.11
N GLY A 158 -0.35 24.79 13.92
CA GLY A 158 -1.26 23.91 13.15
C GLY A 158 -2.43 24.62 12.44
N LYS A 159 -2.61 25.94 12.65
CA LYS A 159 -3.73 26.73 12.09
C LYS A 159 -3.42 27.38 10.74
N GLY A 160 -2.14 27.65 10.45
CA GLY A 160 -1.69 28.26 9.19
C GLY A 160 -1.60 27.27 8.02
N VAL A 161 -2.66 26.48 7.80
CA VAL A 161 -2.84 25.54 6.69
C VAL A 161 -4.31 25.61 6.26
N ILE A 162 -4.57 26.11 5.06
CA ILE A 162 -5.90 26.31 4.50
C ILE A 162 -6.02 25.46 3.24
N ILE A 163 -7.13 24.71 3.13
CA ILE A 163 -7.47 23.87 1.98
C ILE A 163 -8.74 24.46 1.35
N PRO A 164 -8.61 25.44 0.43
CA PRO A 164 -9.74 26.01 -0.29
C PRO A 164 -10.37 24.99 -1.25
N LYS A 165 -11.68 25.14 -1.51
CA LYS A 165 -12.47 24.33 -2.46
C LYS A 165 -12.79 25.05 -3.77
N THR A 166 -12.50 26.35 -3.86
CA THR A 166 -12.65 27.14 -5.08
C THR A 166 -11.50 28.14 -5.21
N LYS A 167 -11.31 28.73 -6.40
CA LYS A 167 -10.29 29.80 -6.59
C LYS A 167 -10.63 31.05 -5.78
N GLU A 168 -11.90 31.37 -5.56
CA GLU A 168 -12.33 32.47 -4.71
C GLU A 168 -11.94 32.24 -3.24
N GLU A 169 -12.21 31.04 -2.68
CA GLU A 169 -11.77 30.68 -1.33
C GLU A 169 -10.23 30.72 -1.22
N ALA A 170 -9.52 30.32 -2.27
CA ALA A 170 -8.06 30.35 -2.33
C ALA A 170 -7.51 31.78 -2.35
N HIS A 171 -8.11 32.68 -3.13
CA HIS A 171 -7.76 34.10 -3.18
C HIS A 171 -8.03 34.82 -1.85
N ASP A 172 -9.15 34.52 -1.18
CA ASP A 172 -9.45 35.08 0.15
C ASP A 172 -8.51 34.54 1.24
N ALA A 173 -8.18 33.23 1.22
CA ALA A 173 -7.20 32.63 2.11
C ALA A 173 -5.79 33.27 1.95
N LEU A 174 -5.36 33.47 0.71
CA LEU A 174 -4.12 34.17 0.38
C LEU A 174 -4.09 35.61 0.95
N LYS A 175 -5.24 36.30 0.87
CA LYS A 175 -5.43 37.67 1.35
C LYS A 175 -5.41 37.77 2.87
N GLN A 176 -6.05 36.83 3.57
CA GLN A 176 -6.00 36.69 5.03
C GLN A 176 -4.56 36.52 5.53
N ILE A 177 -3.78 35.66 4.86
CA ILE A 177 -2.38 35.39 5.22
C ILE A 177 -1.49 36.61 4.97
N MET A 178 -1.47 37.15 3.74
CA MET A 178 -0.45 38.14 3.34
C MET A 178 -0.84 39.61 3.61
N VAL A 179 -2.14 39.94 3.46
CA VAL A 179 -2.65 41.32 3.51
C VAL A 179 -3.26 41.64 4.88
N THR A 180 -4.20 40.82 5.36
CA THR A 180 -4.80 41.00 6.70
C THR A 180 -3.81 40.63 7.81
N ARG A 181 -2.95 39.63 7.54
CA ARG A 181 -1.93 39.09 8.46
C ARG A 181 -2.52 38.54 9.74
N ASP A 182 -3.57 37.73 9.61
CA ASP A 182 -4.25 37.06 10.73
C ASP A 182 -3.33 36.11 11.53
N PHE A 183 -2.18 35.72 10.95
CA PHE A 183 -1.11 34.94 11.59
C PHE A 183 0.11 35.77 12.04
N GLY A 184 0.02 37.11 12.03
CA GLY A 184 1.10 38.00 12.46
C GLY A 184 2.32 37.97 11.54
N SER A 185 3.52 37.82 12.11
CA SER A 185 4.78 37.72 11.35
C SER A 185 4.86 36.48 10.44
N ALA A 186 4.11 35.41 10.76
CA ALA A 186 3.98 34.22 9.93
C ALA A 186 3.18 34.47 8.62
N GLY A 187 2.57 35.65 8.45
CA GLY A 187 1.97 36.10 7.19
C GLY A 187 2.95 36.75 6.20
N SER A 188 4.26 36.77 6.50
CA SER A 188 5.26 37.45 5.66
C SER A 188 5.72 36.66 4.43
N GLN A 189 5.56 35.33 4.45
CA GLN A 189 5.65 34.47 3.28
C GLN A 189 4.53 33.42 3.30
N VAL A 190 4.20 32.91 2.12
CA VAL A 190 3.20 31.85 1.91
C VAL A 190 3.76 30.78 0.99
N VAL A 191 3.42 29.52 1.25
CA VAL A 191 3.66 28.39 0.36
C VAL A 191 2.32 27.97 -0.26
N ILE A 192 2.26 27.89 -1.58
CA ILE A 192 1.13 27.32 -2.32
C ILE A 192 1.57 25.94 -2.83
N GLU A 193 0.85 24.89 -2.45
CA GLU A 193 1.17 23.49 -2.74
C GLU A 193 0.05 22.81 -3.52
N GLU A 194 0.40 21.80 -4.31
CA GLU A 194 -0.51 20.77 -4.84
C GLU A 194 -1.26 20.06 -3.70
N PHE A 195 -2.57 19.88 -3.85
CA PHE A 195 -3.37 19.05 -2.93
C PHE A 195 -3.08 17.56 -3.18
N LEU A 196 -2.44 16.90 -2.20
CA LEU A 196 -2.18 15.46 -2.25
C LEU A 196 -3.36 14.65 -1.69
N GLU A 197 -3.95 13.81 -2.53
CA GLU A 197 -4.89 12.76 -2.12
C GLU A 197 -4.15 11.53 -1.57
N GLY A 198 -4.65 10.97 -0.46
CA GLY A 198 -4.10 9.78 0.16
C GLY A 198 -4.55 9.57 1.60
N GLU A 199 -3.86 8.68 2.32
CA GLU A 199 -3.99 8.54 3.77
C GLU A 199 -2.79 9.17 4.49
N GLU A 200 -3.05 10.02 5.48
CA GLU A 200 -2.03 10.68 6.30
C GLU A 200 -1.48 9.75 7.39
N LEU A 201 -0.15 9.69 7.51
CA LEU A 201 0.60 8.99 8.54
C LEU A 201 1.56 9.95 9.28
N SER A 202 1.74 9.72 10.57
CA SER A 202 2.74 10.37 11.41
C SER A 202 3.87 9.38 11.71
N VAL A 203 5.09 9.66 11.23
CA VAL A 203 6.29 8.82 11.45
C VAL A 203 7.28 9.56 12.33
N LEU A 204 7.49 9.07 13.56
CA LEU A 204 8.39 9.66 14.54
C LEU A 204 9.68 8.84 14.60
N SER A 205 10.81 9.46 14.28
CA SER A 205 12.11 8.79 14.17
C SER A 205 13.13 9.40 15.10
N PHE A 206 13.70 8.59 16.00
CA PHE A 206 14.90 9.01 16.72
C PHE A 206 16.05 9.17 15.72
N SER A 207 16.83 10.24 15.85
CA SER A 207 18.07 10.40 15.09
C SER A 207 19.16 11.07 15.91
N ASP A 208 20.40 10.75 15.53
CA ASP A 208 21.65 11.30 16.06
C ASP A 208 22.41 12.13 15.02
N GLY A 209 21.79 12.43 13.88
CA GLY A 209 22.37 13.16 12.75
C GLY A 209 23.02 12.27 11.70
N TYR A 210 23.12 10.95 11.93
CA TYR A 210 23.68 9.96 11.00
C TYR A 210 22.74 8.77 10.82
N THR A 211 22.25 8.24 11.94
CA THR A 211 21.42 7.04 12.08
C THR A 211 19.96 7.44 12.31
N ILE A 212 19.01 6.60 11.86
CA ILE A 212 17.61 6.66 12.30
C ILE A 212 17.16 5.39 13.02
N ARG A 213 16.19 5.56 13.92
CA ARG A 213 15.36 4.49 14.51
C ARG A 213 13.92 4.96 14.55
N SER A 214 13.13 4.52 13.57
CA SER A 214 11.72 4.88 13.41
C SER A 214 10.82 4.10 14.35
N LEU A 215 9.86 4.77 14.97
CA LEU A 215 8.75 4.15 15.69
C LEU A 215 7.65 3.74 14.69
N PRO A 216 6.73 2.81 15.06
CA PRO A 216 5.70 2.37 14.13
C PRO A 216 4.81 3.56 13.70
N PRO A 217 4.43 3.65 12.41
CA PRO A 217 3.62 4.78 11.95
C PRO A 217 2.29 4.87 12.69
N ALA A 218 1.98 6.09 13.12
CA ALA A 218 0.76 6.44 13.82
C ALA A 218 -0.17 7.24 12.92
N GLN A 219 -1.42 7.47 13.35
CA GLN A 219 -2.36 8.34 12.65
C GLN A 219 -3.16 9.19 13.64
N ASP A 220 -2.94 10.50 13.60
CA ASP A 220 -3.67 11.52 14.38
C ASP A 220 -4.98 11.95 13.70
N HIS A 221 -5.90 12.47 14.52
CA HIS A 221 -7.20 13.01 14.12
C HIS A 221 -7.18 14.52 14.33
N LYS A 222 -6.62 15.26 13.36
CA LYS A 222 -6.41 16.72 13.44
C LYS A 222 -7.69 17.55 13.59
N ARG A 223 -8.85 17.05 13.14
CA ARG A 223 -10.15 17.77 13.14
C ARG A 223 -10.87 17.68 14.49
N VAL A 224 -11.55 18.76 14.91
CA VAL A 224 -12.08 18.91 16.28
C VAL A 224 -13.35 18.08 16.59
N PHE A 225 -14.18 17.78 15.59
CA PHE A 225 -15.44 17.04 15.76
C PHE A 225 -15.38 15.64 15.13
N ASP A 226 -16.32 14.79 15.55
CA ASP A 226 -16.54 13.45 14.99
C ASP A 226 -16.80 13.55 13.47
N GLY A 227 -16.47 12.52 12.70
CA GLY A 227 -16.61 12.53 11.22
C GLY A 227 -15.55 13.38 10.51
N ASP A 228 -14.48 13.76 11.21
CA ASP A 228 -13.45 14.70 10.75
C ASP A 228 -13.95 16.12 10.42
N GLU A 229 -15.01 16.56 11.11
CA GLU A 229 -15.59 17.89 10.93
C GLU A 229 -14.94 19.02 11.75
N GLY A 230 -15.26 20.26 11.37
CA GLY A 230 -14.81 21.47 12.04
C GLY A 230 -13.38 21.91 11.69
N PRO A 231 -12.83 22.91 12.39
CA PRO A 231 -11.46 23.39 12.17
C PRO A 231 -10.38 22.35 12.52
N ASN A 232 -9.21 22.51 11.89
CA ASN A 232 -7.99 21.82 12.29
C ASN A 232 -7.55 22.24 13.71
N THR A 233 -6.91 21.32 14.40
CA THR A 233 -6.36 21.44 15.75
C THR A 233 -4.93 20.91 15.76
N GLY A 234 -4.24 20.94 16.91
CA GLY A 234 -2.98 20.23 17.07
C GLY A 234 -3.09 18.70 17.17
N GLY A 235 -4.29 18.13 17.07
CA GLY A 235 -4.60 16.70 17.21
C GLY A 235 -5.56 16.41 18.37
N MET A 236 -6.64 15.67 18.08
CA MET A 236 -7.69 15.26 19.04
C MET A 236 -7.55 13.81 19.52
N GLY A 237 -6.69 13.02 18.90
CA GLY A 237 -6.46 11.64 19.28
C GLY A 237 -5.73 10.85 18.20
N CYS A 238 -4.90 9.91 18.61
CA CYS A 238 -3.99 9.18 17.74
C CYS A 238 -3.99 7.70 18.09
N TYR A 239 -3.66 6.83 17.13
CA TYR A 239 -3.46 5.41 17.35
C TYR A 239 -2.21 4.89 16.61
N ALA A 240 -1.59 3.85 17.16
CA ALA A 240 -0.43 3.18 16.59
C ALA A 240 -0.38 1.69 17.02
N PRO A 241 0.26 0.80 16.24
CA PRO A 241 0.61 0.99 14.84
C PRO A 241 -0.64 1.13 13.96
N THR A 242 -0.52 1.87 12.86
CA THR A 242 -1.56 1.90 11.82
C THR A 242 -1.67 0.55 11.09
N ARG A 243 -2.89 0.15 10.73
CA ARG A 243 -3.14 -1.03 9.87
C ARG A 243 -2.79 -0.81 8.40
N VAL A 244 -2.39 0.40 8.03
CA VAL A 244 -2.10 0.81 6.64
C VAL A 244 -0.66 0.51 6.25
N ALA A 245 0.28 0.57 7.20
CA ALA A 245 1.71 0.49 6.93
C ALA A 245 2.23 -0.94 7.08
N SER A 246 2.52 -1.59 5.96
CA SER A 246 3.28 -2.85 5.96
C SER A 246 4.74 -2.60 6.32
N LYS A 247 5.51 -3.65 6.63
CA LYS A 247 6.93 -3.52 6.99
C LYS A 247 7.75 -2.96 5.82
N GLU A 248 7.35 -3.31 4.60
CA GLU A 248 7.96 -2.90 3.34
C GLU A 248 7.69 -1.41 3.09
N LEU A 249 6.48 -0.91 3.42
CA LEU A 249 6.16 0.52 3.34
C LEU A 249 6.85 1.34 4.43
N ILE A 250 7.07 0.79 5.63
CA ILE A 250 7.88 1.42 6.68
C ILE A 250 9.33 1.53 6.20
N ALA A 251 9.92 0.44 5.71
CA ALA A 251 11.26 0.44 5.13
C ALA A 251 11.39 1.37 3.92
N GLN A 252 10.34 1.52 3.11
CA GLN A 252 10.27 2.49 2.02
C GLN A 252 10.32 3.93 2.55
N ILE A 253 9.49 4.28 3.54
CA ILE A 253 9.48 5.63 4.13
C ILE A 253 10.84 5.96 4.75
N ASP A 254 11.44 5.01 5.48
CA ASP A 254 12.77 5.18 6.08
C ASP A 254 13.86 5.41 5.03
N ARG A 255 13.86 4.60 3.95
CA ARG A 255 14.87 4.65 2.88
C ARG A 255 14.71 5.84 1.92
N ASP A 256 13.47 6.18 1.55
CA ASP A 256 13.19 7.15 0.48
C ASP A 256 12.89 8.57 1.02
N LEU A 257 12.42 8.68 2.28
CA LEU A 257 12.07 9.97 2.90
C LEU A 257 12.96 10.31 4.10
N VAL A 258 12.99 9.47 5.15
CA VAL A 258 13.53 9.85 6.46
C VAL A 258 15.07 9.87 6.49
N GLN A 259 15.74 8.79 6.09
CA GLN A 259 17.21 8.74 6.06
C GLN A 259 17.80 9.77 5.06
N PRO A 260 17.27 9.96 3.84
CA PRO A 260 17.68 11.05 2.95
C PRO A 260 17.52 12.45 3.55
N THR A 261 16.50 12.66 4.41
CA THR A 261 16.32 13.92 5.14
C THR A 261 17.42 14.14 6.18
N ILE A 262 17.77 13.13 6.97
CA ILE A 262 18.88 13.22 7.94
C ILE A 262 20.21 13.43 7.21
N ASP A 263 20.46 12.70 6.13
CA ASP A 263 21.68 12.84 5.33
C ASP A 263 21.79 14.17 4.60
N GLY A 264 20.68 14.71 4.10
CA GLY A 264 20.64 16.05 3.51
C GLY A 264 20.98 17.13 4.52
N MET A 265 20.40 17.07 5.73
CA MET A 265 20.68 18.00 6.82
C MET A 265 22.14 17.89 7.28
N ARG A 266 22.69 16.68 7.36
CA ARG A 266 24.12 16.45 7.65
C ARG A 266 25.04 17.05 6.57
N ARG A 267 24.70 16.92 5.28
CA ARG A 267 25.46 17.53 4.16
C ARG A 267 25.43 19.06 4.19
N GLU A 268 24.38 19.66 4.73
CA GLU A 268 24.25 21.11 4.93
C GLU A 268 24.75 21.60 6.31
N TRP A 269 25.54 20.79 7.02
CA TRP A 269 26.16 21.13 8.31
C TRP A 269 25.18 21.36 9.47
N MET A 270 23.94 20.89 9.36
CA MET A 270 22.89 20.97 10.39
C MET A 270 22.46 19.57 10.89
N PRO A 271 23.37 18.76 11.50
CA PRO A 271 23.10 17.37 11.86
C PRO A 271 21.98 17.23 12.91
N PHE A 272 20.83 16.71 12.47
CA PHE A 272 19.63 16.62 13.28
C PHE A 272 19.75 15.59 14.42
N VAL A 273 19.73 16.06 15.66
CA VAL A 273 19.68 15.23 16.87
C VAL A 273 18.31 15.39 17.51
N GLY A 274 17.57 14.31 17.77
CA GLY A 274 16.26 14.40 18.44
C GLY A 274 15.24 13.37 17.97
N ILE A 275 13.97 13.76 17.95
CA ILE A 275 12.89 13.03 17.25
C ILE A 275 12.50 13.86 16.03
N LEU A 276 12.76 13.34 14.83
CA LEU A 276 12.20 13.89 13.60
C LEU A 276 10.81 13.30 13.40
N PHE A 277 9.79 14.16 13.45
CA PHE A 277 8.45 13.83 13.00
C PHE A 277 8.37 14.13 11.50
N THR A 278 7.98 13.13 10.71
CA THR A 278 7.67 13.28 9.29
C THR A 278 6.17 13.01 9.10
N GLY A 279 5.42 14.01 8.67
CA GLY A 279 4.05 13.83 8.20
C GLY A 279 4.10 13.31 6.76
N VAL A 280 3.48 12.17 6.49
CA VAL A 280 3.54 11.48 5.18
C VAL A 280 2.13 11.30 4.64
N MET A 281 1.91 11.64 3.36
CA MET A 281 0.72 11.25 2.61
C MET A 281 1.02 10.00 1.78
N LEU A 282 0.23 8.95 1.96
CA LEU A 282 0.27 7.75 1.11
C LEU A 282 -0.57 7.97 -0.14
N THR A 283 0.07 8.45 -1.19
CA THR A 283 -0.58 8.69 -2.49
C THR A 283 -0.59 7.42 -3.35
N LYS A 284 -1.43 7.39 -4.38
CA LYS A 284 -1.41 6.36 -5.44
C LYS A 284 -0.05 6.21 -6.15
N ASN A 285 0.82 7.21 -6.04
CA ASN A 285 2.17 7.25 -6.62
C ASN A 285 3.27 7.04 -5.54
N GLY A 286 2.94 6.41 -4.41
CA GLY A 286 3.85 6.17 -3.29
C GLY A 286 3.79 7.23 -2.18
N PRO A 287 4.62 7.08 -1.13
CA PRO A 287 4.64 7.96 0.03
C PRO A 287 5.30 9.31 -0.30
N ARG A 288 4.73 10.41 0.21
CA ARG A 288 5.25 11.78 0.04
C ARG A 288 5.20 12.56 1.34
N VAL A 289 6.24 13.35 1.64
CA VAL A 289 6.28 14.19 2.83
C VAL A 289 5.34 15.41 2.68
N LEU A 290 4.53 15.66 3.70
CA LEU A 290 3.64 16.82 3.84
C LEU A 290 4.31 17.99 4.57
N GLU A 291 4.96 17.68 5.70
CA GLU A 291 5.58 18.60 6.64
C GLU A 291 6.53 17.85 7.58
N TYR A 292 7.51 18.56 8.15
CA TYR A 292 8.33 18.05 9.25
C TYR A 292 7.97 18.79 10.55
N ASN A 293 8.01 18.08 11.67
CA ASN A 293 8.12 18.70 12.99
C ASN A 293 9.44 18.22 13.61
N VAL A 294 10.19 19.11 14.26
CA VAL A 294 11.59 18.85 14.69
C VAL A 294 11.69 18.32 16.12
N ARG A 295 10.56 17.80 16.62
CA ARG A 295 10.31 17.29 17.96
C ARG A 295 9.20 16.24 17.91
N GLY A 296 8.91 15.58 19.04
CA GLY A 296 7.81 14.62 19.12
C GLY A 296 6.43 15.24 18.77
N GLY A 297 5.54 14.41 18.22
CA GLY A 297 4.12 14.77 18.05
C GLY A 297 3.40 14.81 19.41
N ASP A 298 2.28 15.52 19.48
CA ASP A 298 1.37 15.54 20.62
C ASP A 298 -0.02 15.61 19.98
N PRO A 299 -0.84 14.52 19.99
CA PRO A 299 -0.80 13.42 20.94
C PRO A 299 0.10 12.22 20.59
N GLU A 300 0.82 12.20 19.46
CA GLU A 300 1.49 10.99 18.97
C GLU A 300 2.56 10.44 19.92
N THR A 301 3.27 11.29 20.67
CA THR A 301 4.25 10.83 21.68
C THR A 301 3.56 10.14 22.87
N GLN A 302 2.37 10.62 23.27
CA GLN A 302 1.55 9.94 24.26
C GLN A 302 1.11 8.55 23.78
N THR A 303 0.79 8.40 22.49
CA THR A 303 0.42 7.11 21.89
C THR A 303 1.62 6.16 21.80
N LEU A 304 2.78 6.64 21.35
CA LEU A 304 3.92 5.79 20.98
C LEU A 304 4.83 5.38 22.14
N LEU A 305 5.06 6.24 23.15
CA LEU A 305 5.97 5.88 24.26
C LEU A 305 5.47 4.70 25.13
N PRO A 306 4.17 4.48 25.37
CA PRO A 306 3.65 3.26 26.01
C PRO A 306 3.90 1.97 25.23
N LEU A 307 4.22 2.03 23.93
CA LEU A 307 4.60 0.86 23.14
C LEU A 307 6.10 0.54 23.21
N LEU A 308 6.93 1.39 23.82
CA LEU A 308 8.34 1.05 24.06
C LEU A 308 8.45 -0.05 25.11
N SER A 309 9.09 -1.16 24.72
CA SER A 309 9.36 -2.32 25.58
C SER A 309 10.18 -1.91 26.82
N ASP A 310 9.99 -2.60 27.95
CA ASP A 310 10.64 -2.22 29.21
C ASP A 310 12.16 -2.48 29.24
N ASP A 311 12.70 -3.24 28.29
CA ASP A 311 14.14 -3.34 28.05
C ASP A 311 14.71 -2.18 27.21
N THR A 312 13.85 -1.32 26.65
CA THR A 312 14.24 -0.13 25.88
C THR A 312 14.40 1.09 26.81
N ASP A 313 15.64 1.31 27.24
CA ASP A 313 15.99 2.45 28.09
C ASP A 313 16.00 3.77 27.29
N LEU A 314 14.85 4.46 27.28
CA LEU A 314 14.65 5.75 26.61
C LEU A 314 15.70 6.81 27.00
N ALA A 315 16.21 6.78 28.23
CA ALA A 315 17.23 7.72 28.69
C ALA A 315 18.60 7.42 28.06
N LYS A 316 18.95 6.13 27.88
CA LYS A 316 20.12 5.75 27.05
C LYS A 316 19.93 6.13 25.59
N VAL A 317 18.74 5.93 25.02
CA VAL A 317 18.44 6.30 23.61
C VAL A 317 18.64 7.79 23.38
N MET A 318 18.03 8.64 24.21
CA MET A 318 18.19 10.09 24.09
C MET A 318 19.66 10.52 24.29
N LEU A 319 20.37 9.93 25.26
CA LEU A 319 21.79 10.20 25.45
C LEU A 319 22.67 9.75 24.26
N ALA A 320 22.37 8.60 23.65
CA ALA A 320 23.05 8.09 22.47
C ALA A 320 22.86 9.02 21.26
N CYS A 321 21.65 9.57 21.07
CA CYS A 321 21.39 10.62 20.09
C CYS A 321 22.26 11.86 20.32
N THR A 322 22.42 12.32 21.56
CA THR A 322 23.32 13.46 21.89
C THR A 322 24.82 13.17 21.74
N ARG A 323 25.19 11.93 21.39
CA ARG A 323 26.57 11.45 21.28
C ARG A 323 26.93 10.92 19.89
N HIS A 324 26.02 10.99 18.92
CA HIS A 324 26.22 10.46 17.56
C HIS A 324 26.55 8.95 17.57
N CYS A 325 25.83 8.18 18.41
CA CYS A 325 25.98 6.73 18.53
C CYS A 325 24.63 6.00 18.76
N LEU A 326 23.57 6.40 18.05
CA LEU A 326 22.25 5.73 18.08
C LEU A 326 22.29 4.33 17.43
N ASP A 327 23.30 4.07 16.61
CA ASP A 327 23.62 2.73 16.09
C ASP A 327 23.92 1.72 17.20
N ALA A 328 24.58 2.16 18.28
CA ALA A 328 25.01 1.36 19.42
C ALA A 328 23.93 1.09 20.48
N VAL A 329 22.66 1.44 20.22
CA VAL A 329 21.51 1.12 21.08
C VAL A 329 20.36 0.49 20.30
N GLU A 330 19.68 -0.44 20.97
CA GLU A 330 18.49 -1.12 20.43
C GLU A 330 17.22 -0.40 20.92
N ILE A 331 16.22 -0.28 20.04
CA ILE A 331 14.89 0.23 20.38
C ILE A 331 13.89 -0.88 20.04
N LYS A 332 13.20 -1.40 21.05
CA LYS A 332 12.17 -2.43 20.89
C LYS A 332 10.80 -1.88 21.20
N VAL A 333 9.84 -2.38 20.44
CA VAL A 333 8.44 -1.99 20.51
C VAL A 333 7.62 -3.24 20.78
N LEU A 334 6.69 -3.13 21.73
CA LEU A 334 5.76 -4.20 22.08
C LEU A 334 4.86 -4.53 20.86
N PRO A 335 4.50 -5.81 20.63
CA PRO A 335 3.60 -6.22 19.55
C PRO A 335 2.14 -5.93 19.89
N GLN A 336 1.85 -4.70 20.29
CA GLN A 336 0.56 -4.22 20.81
C GLN A 336 0.12 -2.95 20.08
N PHE A 337 -1.16 -2.62 20.24
CA PHE A 337 -1.73 -1.35 19.83
C PHE A 337 -1.85 -0.38 21.00
N SER A 338 -1.76 0.90 20.70
CA SER A 338 -1.96 2.02 21.61
C SER A 338 -2.93 3.01 20.97
N ALA A 339 -3.83 3.57 21.76
CA ALA A 339 -4.73 4.62 21.35
C ALA A 339 -4.83 5.72 22.40
N THR A 340 -4.79 6.97 21.96
CA THR A 340 -4.91 8.18 22.77
C THR A 340 -6.13 8.98 22.35
N VAL A 341 -7.00 9.33 23.30
CA VAL A 341 -8.12 10.27 23.11
C VAL A 341 -7.82 11.54 23.90
N VAL A 342 -7.99 12.72 23.29
CA VAL A 342 -7.74 14.01 23.94
C VAL A 342 -9.04 14.69 24.36
N ALA A 343 -9.11 15.09 25.62
CA ALA A 343 -10.12 15.98 26.15
C ALA A 343 -9.65 17.45 26.07
N CYS A 344 -10.45 18.29 25.42
CA CYS A 344 -10.22 19.73 25.26
C CYS A 344 -11.28 20.55 26.01
N ALA A 345 -10.99 21.84 26.18
CA ALA A 345 -11.92 22.80 26.74
C ALA A 345 -12.94 23.29 25.71
N GLU A 346 -14.17 23.48 26.16
CA GLU A 346 -15.26 24.22 25.51
C GLU A 346 -14.73 25.46 24.78
N GLY A 347 -14.91 25.50 23.46
CA GLY A 347 -14.46 26.59 22.58
C GLY A 347 -13.12 26.36 21.83
N TYR A 348 -12.34 25.34 22.19
CA TYR A 348 -11.14 24.94 21.42
C TYR A 348 -11.53 24.47 19.99
N PRO A 349 -10.76 24.80 18.93
CA PRO A 349 -9.49 25.53 18.89
C PRO A 349 -9.60 27.07 18.83
N GLY A 350 -10.79 27.63 18.97
CA GLY A 350 -11.04 29.07 19.09
C GLY A 350 -10.72 29.62 20.50
N ALA A 351 -11.53 30.57 20.98
CA ALA A 351 -11.44 31.06 22.36
C ALA A 351 -12.07 30.03 23.31
N TYR A 352 -11.31 29.56 24.31
CA TYR A 352 -11.68 28.41 25.14
C TYR A 352 -11.72 28.74 26.65
N ALA A 353 -12.52 27.97 27.40
CA ALA A 353 -12.67 28.16 28.85
C ALA A 353 -11.44 27.69 29.65
N LYS A 354 -11.03 28.51 30.63
CA LYS A 354 -9.97 28.20 31.63
C LYS A 354 -10.56 28.13 33.04
N ASN A 355 -9.73 27.75 34.02
CA ASN A 355 -10.08 27.63 35.44
C ASN A 355 -11.30 26.74 35.69
N ARG A 356 -11.38 25.59 35.00
CA ARG A 356 -12.34 24.53 35.32
C ARG A 356 -11.65 23.50 36.20
N THR A 357 -12.15 23.28 37.42
CA THR A 357 -11.73 22.14 38.26
C THR A 357 -11.95 20.83 37.51
N ILE A 358 -10.94 19.96 37.56
CA ILE A 358 -10.94 18.63 36.97
C ILE A 358 -11.04 17.61 38.11
N ALA A 359 -12.10 16.82 38.11
CA ALA A 359 -12.16 15.59 38.89
C ALA A 359 -11.52 14.45 38.07
N LEU A 360 -10.72 13.64 38.75
CA LEU A 360 -10.01 12.50 38.20
C LEU A 360 -10.22 11.30 39.11
N ASP A 361 -10.90 10.28 38.59
CA ASP A 361 -11.00 8.97 39.22
C ASP A 361 -9.76 8.11 38.89
N ARG A 362 -9.63 6.95 39.54
CA ARG A 362 -8.51 6.03 39.27
C ARG A 362 -8.62 5.45 37.85
N PRO A 363 -7.54 5.40 37.05
CA PRO A 363 -7.55 4.77 35.73
C PRO A 363 -8.08 3.32 35.76
N PRO A 364 -8.79 2.87 34.70
CA PRO A 364 -9.52 1.59 34.68
C PRO A 364 -8.60 0.35 34.64
N SER A 365 -7.34 0.49 34.22
CA SER A 365 -6.35 -0.59 34.19
C SER A 365 -4.93 -0.04 34.41
N ALA A 366 -3.96 -0.93 34.67
CA ALA A 366 -2.55 -0.55 34.72
C ALA A 366 -2.02 -0.04 33.37
N ASN A 367 -2.59 -0.54 32.27
CA ASN A 367 -2.24 -0.18 30.90
C ASN A 367 -2.96 1.10 30.41
N THR A 368 -3.65 1.82 31.30
CA THR A 368 -4.35 3.08 30.96
C THR A 368 -3.67 4.25 31.67
N HIS A 369 -3.15 5.19 30.91
CA HIS A 369 -2.37 6.33 31.38
C HIS A 369 -3.10 7.65 31.08
N ILE A 370 -3.13 8.55 32.06
CA ILE A 370 -3.79 9.84 31.96
C ILE A 370 -2.72 10.93 31.84
N PHE A 371 -2.41 11.33 30.61
CA PHE A 371 -1.39 12.33 30.32
C PHE A 371 -2.00 13.73 30.35
N HIS A 372 -1.62 14.50 31.36
CA HIS A 372 -2.00 15.90 31.48
C HIS A 372 -1.26 16.75 30.45
N ALA A 373 -1.98 17.67 29.80
CA ALA A 373 -1.42 18.71 28.95
C ALA A 373 -1.67 20.07 29.62
N GLY A 374 -2.62 20.87 29.10
CA GLY A 374 -3.01 22.18 29.64
C GLY A 374 -3.75 22.14 30.98
N THR A 375 -3.14 21.59 32.03
CA THR A 375 -3.61 21.63 33.42
C THR A 375 -2.57 22.26 34.35
N ILE A 376 -3.01 22.88 35.44
CA ILE A 376 -2.13 23.28 36.55
C ILE A 376 -2.69 22.74 37.87
N ARG A 377 -1.82 22.54 38.86
CA ARG A 377 -2.21 22.20 40.23
C ARG A 377 -2.41 23.48 41.02
N ASP A 378 -3.58 23.64 41.61
CA ASP A 378 -3.96 24.77 42.47
C ASP A 378 -4.30 24.22 43.86
N GLY A 379 -3.32 24.29 44.77
CA GLY A 379 -3.35 23.59 46.06
C GLY A 379 -3.58 22.08 45.88
N ASN A 380 -4.72 21.60 46.38
CA ASN A 380 -5.14 20.20 46.27
C ASN A 380 -6.03 19.91 45.04
N GLN A 381 -6.31 20.90 44.20
CA GLN A 381 -7.11 20.73 42.97
C GLN A 381 -6.24 20.74 41.72
N ILE A 382 -6.80 20.25 40.61
CA ILE A 382 -6.22 20.39 39.27
C ILE A 382 -7.24 21.16 38.42
N VAL A 383 -6.77 22.17 37.68
CA VAL A 383 -7.65 23.06 36.88
C VAL A 383 -7.17 23.18 35.43
N SER A 384 -8.09 23.36 34.49
CA SER A 384 -7.79 23.55 33.06
C SER A 384 -7.22 24.95 32.76
N MET A 385 -6.17 25.01 31.93
CA MET A 385 -5.47 26.25 31.55
C MET A 385 -5.15 26.34 30.03
N GLY A 386 -4.99 25.20 29.36
CA GLY A 386 -4.76 25.09 27.92
C GLY A 386 -6.01 24.65 27.15
N GLY A 387 -5.96 24.76 25.82
CA GLY A 387 -7.06 24.35 24.94
C GLY A 387 -7.25 22.84 24.91
N ARG A 388 -6.16 22.10 24.63
CA ARG A 388 -6.06 20.66 24.97
C ARG A 388 -5.70 20.54 26.44
N VAL A 389 -6.53 19.86 27.20
CA VAL A 389 -6.45 19.86 28.66
C VAL A 389 -5.69 18.62 29.14
N ILE A 390 -6.13 17.44 28.71
CA ILE A 390 -5.73 16.15 29.28
C ILE A 390 -6.09 15.03 28.30
N ALA A 391 -5.35 13.94 28.27
CA ALA A 391 -5.57 12.83 27.35
C ALA A 391 -5.56 11.49 28.09
N ALA A 392 -6.43 10.56 27.69
CA ALA A 392 -6.37 9.17 28.13
C ALA A 392 -5.73 8.33 27.03
N THR A 393 -4.73 7.53 27.38
CA THR A 393 -4.08 6.57 26.48
C THR A 393 -4.21 5.18 27.06
N ALA A 394 -4.43 4.16 26.23
CA ALA A 394 -4.34 2.77 26.67
C ALA A 394 -3.67 1.87 25.64
N THR A 395 -2.95 0.84 26.14
CA THR A 395 -2.37 -0.23 25.32
C THR A 395 -3.13 -1.55 25.47
N ALA A 396 -3.23 -2.31 24.38
CA ALA A 396 -3.83 -3.65 24.33
C ALA A 396 -3.35 -4.45 23.11
N ASP A 397 -3.61 -5.76 23.09
CA ASP A 397 -3.23 -6.65 21.99
C ASP A 397 -4.04 -6.39 20.70
N THR A 398 -5.13 -5.62 20.77
CA THR A 398 -5.94 -5.19 19.61
C THR A 398 -6.23 -3.69 19.64
N LEU A 399 -6.34 -3.08 18.46
CA LEU A 399 -6.69 -1.66 18.30
C LEU A 399 -8.09 -1.35 18.86
N GLU A 400 -9.04 -2.26 18.65
CA GLU A 400 -10.40 -2.17 19.16
C GLU A 400 -10.42 -2.10 20.70
N GLU A 401 -9.62 -2.94 21.37
CA GLU A 401 -9.50 -2.87 22.81
C GLU A 401 -8.72 -1.63 23.26
N ALA A 402 -7.60 -1.27 22.63
CA ALA A 402 -6.83 -0.09 23.00
C ALA A 402 -7.70 1.19 22.96
N VAL A 403 -8.49 1.38 21.91
CA VAL A 403 -9.47 2.48 21.82
C VAL A 403 -10.57 2.36 22.88
N THR A 404 -11.10 1.16 23.13
CA THR A 404 -12.13 0.92 24.16
C THR A 404 -11.63 1.27 25.58
N GLN A 405 -10.40 0.90 25.91
CA GLN A 405 -9.78 1.20 27.21
C GLN A 405 -9.38 2.68 27.31
N ALA A 406 -8.97 3.33 26.22
CA ALA A 406 -8.73 4.77 26.17
C ALA A 406 -10.03 5.57 26.43
N TYR A 407 -11.17 5.16 25.86
CA TYR A 407 -12.47 5.78 26.17
C TYR A 407 -12.90 5.58 27.62
N LYS A 408 -12.73 4.39 28.21
CA LYS A 408 -12.91 4.18 29.66
C LYS A 408 -11.97 5.06 30.50
N GLY A 409 -10.78 5.38 29.97
CA GLY A 409 -9.87 6.38 30.56
C GLY A 409 -10.46 7.79 30.54
N ILE A 410 -11.10 8.22 29.43
CA ILE A 410 -11.86 9.49 29.39
C ILE A 410 -13.03 9.48 30.39
N ASP A 411 -13.65 8.32 30.64
CA ASP A 411 -14.71 8.21 31.64
C ASP A 411 -14.23 8.49 33.08
N THR A 412 -12.93 8.36 33.38
CA THR A 412 -12.36 8.78 34.68
C THR A 412 -12.10 10.30 34.78
N ILE A 413 -12.27 11.06 33.69
CA ILE A 413 -12.00 12.49 33.61
C ILE A 413 -13.32 13.27 33.59
N LYS A 414 -13.48 14.28 34.45
CA LYS A 414 -14.68 15.14 34.46
C LYS A 414 -14.32 16.61 34.75
N PHE A 415 -14.65 17.51 33.82
CA PHE A 415 -14.66 18.96 34.04
C PHE A 415 -15.79 19.65 33.26
N LYS A 416 -16.21 20.85 33.71
CA LYS A 416 -17.30 21.59 33.05
C LYS A 416 -16.86 22.08 31.66
N GLY A 417 -17.59 21.65 30.63
CA GLY A 417 -17.28 22.00 29.24
C GLY A 417 -16.15 21.13 28.66
N MET A 418 -16.04 19.87 29.09
CA MET A 418 -15.15 18.90 28.45
C MET A 418 -15.72 18.45 27.10
N HIS A 419 -14.92 18.58 26.03
CA HIS A 419 -15.20 18.01 24.71
C HIS A 419 -14.10 17.00 24.34
N PHE A 420 -14.46 15.95 23.61
CA PHE A 420 -13.56 14.94 23.05
C PHE A 420 -14.25 14.23 21.88
N ARG A 421 -13.48 13.69 20.95
CA ARG A 421 -14.00 12.92 19.81
C ARG A 421 -14.34 11.49 20.19
N LYS A 422 -15.44 10.94 19.66
CA LYS A 422 -15.98 9.60 19.94
C LYS A 422 -15.66 8.56 18.86
N ASP A 423 -14.95 8.98 17.83
CA ASP A 423 -14.66 8.25 16.60
C ASP A 423 -13.15 8.13 16.32
N ILE A 424 -12.30 8.19 17.36
CA ILE A 424 -10.85 8.00 17.21
C ILE A 424 -10.60 6.59 16.66
N ALA A 425 -9.79 6.51 15.60
CA ALA A 425 -9.51 5.33 14.79
C ALA A 425 -10.71 4.79 13.96
N HIS A 426 -11.80 5.54 13.80
CA HIS A 426 -12.95 5.09 12.99
C HIS A 426 -12.56 4.69 11.56
N ARG A 427 -11.54 5.31 10.94
CA ARG A 427 -11.03 4.94 9.61
C ARG A 427 -10.48 3.51 9.59
N ALA A 428 -9.75 3.11 10.62
CA ALA A 428 -9.21 1.75 10.77
C ALA A 428 -10.29 0.71 11.12
N PHE A 429 -11.38 1.13 11.79
CA PHE A 429 -12.54 0.27 12.04
C PHE A 429 -13.45 0.17 10.83
N LYS A 430 -13.63 1.24 10.05
CA LYS A 430 -14.35 1.19 8.78
C LYS A 430 -13.61 0.30 7.78
N ARG A 431 -12.28 0.46 7.61
CA ARG A 431 -11.46 -0.51 6.85
C ARG A 431 -11.65 -1.96 7.32
N LYS A 432 -11.87 -2.21 8.62
CA LYS A 432 -12.18 -3.55 9.13
C LYS A 432 -13.63 -3.97 8.86
N ALA A 433 -14.59 -3.04 8.85
CA ALA A 433 -15.98 -3.32 8.46
C ALA A 433 -16.08 -3.62 6.96
N ASP A 434 -15.46 -2.79 6.12
CA ASP A 434 -15.33 -3.00 4.67
C ASP A 434 -14.57 -4.33 4.40
N ALA A 435 -13.55 -4.67 5.21
CA ALA A 435 -12.88 -5.97 5.16
C ALA A 435 -13.76 -7.13 5.67
N LEU A 436 -14.64 -6.91 6.66
CA LEU A 436 -15.57 -7.90 7.22
C LEU A 436 -16.75 -8.20 6.29
N ASP A 437 -17.22 -7.21 5.53
CA ASP A 437 -18.15 -7.44 4.41
C ASP A 437 -17.48 -8.19 3.24
N THR A 438 -16.14 -8.27 3.25
CA THR A 438 -15.32 -9.20 2.44
C THR A 438 -14.71 -10.36 3.26
N GLU A 439 -15.23 -10.63 4.46
CA GLU A 439 -15.06 -11.91 5.19
C GLU A 439 -16.39 -12.69 5.26
N THR A 440 -17.54 -12.01 5.22
CA THR A 440 -18.87 -12.62 5.04
C THR A 440 -19.08 -13.10 3.62
N ASN A 441 -18.51 -12.41 2.63
CA ASN A 441 -18.33 -12.89 1.26
C ASN A 441 -16.91 -13.47 1.08
N GLY A 442 -16.78 -14.58 0.34
CA GLY A 442 -15.52 -15.32 0.18
C GLY A 442 -14.41 -14.54 -0.56
N MET A 443 -13.17 -15.01 -0.47
CA MET A 443 -12.03 -14.31 -1.07
C MET A 443 -12.09 -14.30 -2.61
N THR A 444 -12.08 -13.11 -3.20
CA THR A 444 -12.14 -12.88 -4.65
C THR A 444 -10.79 -12.49 -5.26
N TYR A 445 -10.65 -12.69 -6.57
CA TYR A 445 -9.51 -12.25 -7.38
C TYR A 445 -9.34 -10.72 -7.35
N ALA A 446 -10.46 -9.97 -7.31
CA ALA A 446 -10.46 -8.53 -7.07
C ALA A 446 -9.84 -8.17 -5.71
N SER A 447 -10.16 -8.90 -4.64
CA SER A 447 -9.54 -8.69 -3.32
C SER A 447 -8.03 -8.96 -3.30
N ALA A 448 -7.53 -9.77 -4.24
CA ALA A 448 -6.11 -10.05 -4.46
C ALA A 448 -5.39 -9.03 -5.37
N GLY A 449 -6.03 -7.90 -5.70
CA GLY A 449 -5.41 -6.74 -6.34
C GLY A 449 -5.62 -6.62 -7.85
N VAL A 450 -6.48 -7.44 -8.47
CA VAL A 450 -6.73 -7.43 -9.93
C VAL A 450 -8.20 -7.13 -10.22
N SER A 451 -8.51 -5.89 -10.60
CA SER A 451 -9.88 -5.48 -10.95
C SER A 451 -10.20 -5.75 -12.43
N ILE A 452 -11.07 -6.73 -12.68
CA ILE A 452 -11.60 -7.05 -14.01
C ILE A 452 -12.42 -5.87 -14.55
N ASP A 453 -13.22 -5.20 -13.71
CA ASP A 453 -14.00 -4.03 -14.09
C ASP A 453 -13.13 -2.86 -14.58
N ALA A 454 -12.01 -2.58 -13.91
CA ALA A 454 -11.07 -1.56 -14.35
C ALA A 454 -10.43 -1.90 -15.71
N GLY A 455 -10.15 -3.18 -15.97
CA GLY A 455 -9.71 -3.67 -17.28
C GLY A 455 -10.78 -3.48 -18.36
N ASN A 456 -12.03 -3.85 -18.08
CA ASN A 456 -13.16 -3.64 -18.98
C ASN A 456 -13.39 -2.15 -19.27
N ASP A 457 -13.26 -1.28 -18.27
CA ASP A 457 -13.37 0.17 -18.43
C ASP A 457 -12.19 0.78 -19.22
N LEU A 458 -10.97 0.26 -19.06
CA LEU A 458 -9.84 0.61 -19.91
C LEU A 458 -10.14 0.26 -21.37
N VAL A 459 -10.59 -0.97 -21.66
CA VAL A 459 -10.95 -1.42 -23.01
C VAL A 459 -12.02 -0.51 -23.64
N LYS A 460 -13.10 -0.17 -22.90
CA LYS A 460 -14.12 0.80 -23.36
C LYS A 460 -13.51 2.15 -23.75
N ARG A 461 -12.56 2.66 -22.95
CA ARG A 461 -11.90 3.97 -23.16
C ARG A 461 -10.91 3.96 -24.32
N ILE A 462 -10.21 2.85 -24.57
CA ILE A 462 -9.20 2.76 -25.66
C ILE A 462 -9.76 2.34 -27.01
N LYS A 463 -10.94 1.69 -27.07
CA LYS A 463 -11.58 1.27 -28.34
C LYS A 463 -11.60 2.37 -29.42
N PRO A 464 -11.94 3.65 -29.15
CA PRO A 464 -11.90 4.70 -30.17
C PRO A 464 -10.49 4.99 -30.73
N PHE A 465 -9.46 4.99 -29.88
CA PHE A 465 -8.09 5.24 -30.29
C PHE A 465 -7.52 4.08 -31.11
N VAL A 466 -7.81 2.84 -30.71
CA VAL A 466 -7.41 1.65 -31.48
C VAL A 466 -8.16 1.59 -32.82
N LYS A 467 -9.46 1.91 -32.85
CA LYS A 467 -10.23 1.97 -34.10
C LYS A 467 -9.69 3.00 -35.10
N ALA A 468 -9.07 4.08 -34.63
CA ALA A 468 -8.40 5.06 -35.49
C ALA A 468 -7.13 4.53 -36.21
N THR A 469 -6.64 3.34 -35.83
CA THR A 469 -5.54 2.64 -36.53
C THR A 469 -6.00 1.67 -37.61
N ALA A 470 -7.31 1.49 -37.80
CA ALA A 470 -7.88 0.56 -38.77
C ALA A 470 -7.43 0.88 -40.21
N ARG A 471 -7.17 -0.18 -40.99
CA ARG A 471 -6.55 -0.08 -42.32
C ARG A 471 -6.97 -1.27 -43.21
N PRO A 472 -6.78 -1.21 -44.54
CA PRO A 472 -6.94 -2.38 -45.39
C PRO A 472 -6.15 -3.57 -44.84
N GLY A 473 -6.88 -4.65 -44.54
CA GLY A 473 -6.38 -5.85 -43.85
C GLY A 473 -6.89 -6.05 -42.42
N ALA A 474 -7.11 -4.99 -41.63
CA ALA A 474 -7.46 -5.10 -40.21
C ALA A 474 -8.36 -3.96 -39.72
N ASP A 475 -9.50 -4.33 -39.13
CA ASP A 475 -10.53 -3.41 -38.65
C ASP A 475 -10.29 -2.90 -37.21
N ALA A 476 -9.18 -3.29 -36.57
CA ALA A 476 -8.71 -2.81 -35.27
C ALA A 476 -9.80 -2.78 -34.15
N ASP A 477 -10.39 -3.94 -33.85
CA ASP A 477 -11.31 -4.13 -32.72
C ASP A 477 -10.63 -4.87 -31.56
N LEU A 478 -11.23 -4.80 -30.37
CA LEU A 478 -10.70 -5.33 -29.11
C LEU A 478 -11.72 -6.27 -28.44
N GLY A 479 -11.28 -7.46 -28.02
CA GLY A 479 -12.06 -8.40 -27.19
C GLY A 479 -11.97 -9.88 -27.58
N GLY A 480 -11.40 -10.21 -28.74
CA GLY A 480 -11.11 -11.60 -29.13
C GLY A 480 -9.72 -12.07 -28.70
N PHE A 481 -9.45 -13.38 -28.84
CA PHE A 481 -8.18 -14.04 -28.49
C PHE A 481 -6.96 -13.59 -29.33
N GLY A 482 -7.13 -12.76 -30.36
CA GLY A 482 -6.02 -12.32 -31.20
C GLY A 482 -6.42 -11.30 -32.26
N GLY A 483 -5.47 -10.48 -32.68
CA GLY A 483 -5.65 -9.48 -33.74
C GLY A 483 -5.50 -10.11 -35.14
N THR A 484 -6.49 -9.91 -36.01
CA THR A 484 -6.50 -10.45 -37.38
C THR A 484 -5.90 -9.46 -38.39
N PHE A 485 -5.16 -9.96 -39.39
CA PHE A 485 -4.66 -9.17 -40.51
C PHE A 485 -4.73 -9.93 -41.84
N ASP A 486 -5.71 -9.58 -42.67
CA ASP A 486 -5.95 -10.17 -44.00
C ASP A 486 -5.03 -9.53 -45.05
N LEU A 487 -3.92 -10.21 -45.35
CA LEU A 487 -2.92 -9.75 -46.33
C LEU A 487 -3.52 -9.51 -47.72
N SER A 488 -4.51 -10.31 -48.13
CA SER A 488 -5.18 -10.17 -49.42
C SER A 488 -5.97 -8.85 -49.48
N LYS A 489 -6.75 -8.52 -48.44
CA LYS A 489 -7.40 -7.20 -48.29
C LYS A 489 -6.40 -6.04 -48.15
N ALA A 490 -5.21 -6.29 -47.62
CA ALA A 490 -4.15 -5.28 -47.49
C ALA A 490 -3.39 -4.99 -48.81
N GLY A 491 -3.72 -5.67 -49.91
CA GLY A 491 -3.12 -5.46 -51.23
C GLY A 491 -1.94 -6.37 -51.59
N TYR A 492 -1.67 -7.41 -50.78
CA TYR A 492 -0.75 -8.48 -51.15
C TYR A 492 -1.42 -9.46 -52.13
N HIS A 493 -0.74 -10.57 -52.49
CA HIS A 493 -1.28 -11.54 -53.43
C HIS A 493 -2.63 -12.12 -52.95
N LYS A 494 -3.56 -12.36 -53.87
CA LYS A 494 -4.94 -12.80 -53.55
C LYS A 494 -5.00 -14.05 -52.66
N ASP A 495 -4.04 -14.96 -52.82
CA ASP A 495 -3.94 -16.25 -52.13
C ASP A 495 -3.02 -16.18 -50.89
N SER A 496 -2.70 -14.98 -50.39
CA SER A 496 -1.93 -14.79 -49.16
C SER A 496 -2.70 -15.28 -47.93
N PRO A 497 -2.02 -15.78 -46.90
CA PRO A 497 -2.67 -16.17 -45.65
C PRO A 497 -3.23 -14.96 -44.90
N ILE A 498 -4.11 -15.22 -43.94
CA ILE A 498 -4.49 -14.24 -42.92
C ILE A 498 -3.56 -14.46 -41.73
N LEU A 499 -2.91 -13.39 -41.26
CA LEU A 499 -2.08 -13.44 -40.06
C LEU A 499 -2.94 -13.21 -38.81
N ILE A 500 -2.59 -13.90 -37.73
CA ILE A 500 -3.15 -13.69 -36.39
C ILE A 500 -1.99 -13.33 -35.46
N GLY A 501 -2.13 -12.26 -34.70
CA GLY A 501 -1.18 -11.86 -33.65
C GLY A 501 -1.78 -12.02 -32.25
N ALA A 502 -1.00 -12.58 -31.32
CA ALA A 502 -1.30 -12.67 -29.89
C ALA A 502 -0.19 -12.01 -29.07
N THR A 503 -0.51 -11.51 -27.88
CA THR A 503 0.45 -10.93 -26.94
C THR A 503 -0.07 -11.10 -25.51
N ASP A 504 0.63 -11.88 -24.70
CA ASP A 504 0.32 -12.13 -23.28
C ASP A 504 1.59 -12.50 -22.50
N GLY A 505 1.54 -12.40 -21.16
CA GLY A 505 2.65 -12.65 -20.24
C GLY A 505 2.42 -13.82 -19.29
N VAL A 506 3.35 -14.02 -18.35
CA VAL A 506 3.23 -15.03 -17.27
C VAL A 506 2.61 -14.45 -15.99
N GLY A 507 2.75 -13.14 -15.77
CA GLY A 507 2.20 -12.45 -14.61
C GLY A 507 2.73 -12.99 -13.27
N SER A 508 1.86 -13.01 -12.25
CA SER A 508 2.30 -13.23 -10.86
C SER A 508 2.76 -14.65 -10.51
N LYS A 509 2.74 -15.60 -11.47
CA LYS A 509 3.40 -16.91 -11.38
C LYS A 509 4.93 -16.78 -11.34
N LEU A 510 5.51 -15.75 -11.95
CA LEU A 510 6.96 -15.46 -11.90
C LEU A 510 7.50 -15.29 -10.45
N LYS A 511 6.66 -14.81 -9.53
CA LYS A 511 7.00 -14.66 -8.10
C LYS A 511 7.02 -15.99 -7.33
N ILE A 512 6.60 -17.11 -7.94
CA ILE A 512 6.84 -18.47 -7.43
C ILE A 512 8.12 -19.04 -8.06
N ALA A 513 8.39 -18.75 -9.34
CA ALA A 513 9.64 -19.11 -10.02
C ALA A 513 10.86 -18.53 -9.28
N ASP A 514 10.88 -17.22 -9.02
CA ASP A 514 11.92 -16.53 -8.23
C ASP A 514 12.05 -17.12 -6.81
N ALA A 515 10.93 -17.29 -6.10
CA ALA A 515 10.92 -17.84 -4.73
C ALA A 515 11.26 -19.35 -4.63
N THR A 516 11.50 -20.03 -5.75
CA THR A 516 11.93 -21.44 -5.81
C THR A 516 13.20 -21.66 -6.63
N ASN A 517 13.69 -20.63 -7.34
CA ASN A 517 14.72 -20.69 -8.37
C ASN A 517 14.41 -21.69 -9.52
N ILE A 518 13.15 -21.77 -9.96
CA ILE A 518 12.69 -22.66 -11.05
C ILE A 518 12.09 -21.82 -12.19
N HIS A 519 12.92 -21.49 -13.18
CA HIS A 519 12.59 -20.51 -14.24
C HIS A 519 12.28 -21.12 -15.61
N ASN A 520 12.66 -22.37 -15.85
CA ASN A 520 12.46 -23.05 -17.14
C ASN A 520 11.00 -23.46 -17.41
N THR A 521 10.17 -23.64 -16.38
CA THR A 521 8.74 -23.93 -16.57
C THR A 521 7.96 -22.71 -17.02
N VAL A 522 8.26 -21.53 -16.47
CA VAL A 522 7.57 -20.28 -16.82
C VAL A 522 7.92 -19.74 -18.20
N GLY A 523 9.05 -20.15 -18.79
CA GLY A 523 9.31 -19.93 -20.22
C GLY A 523 8.33 -20.69 -21.13
N ILE A 524 7.94 -21.92 -20.75
CA ILE A 524 6.92 -22.71 -21.46
C ILE A 524 5.53 -22.07 -21.28
N ASP A 525 5.22 -21.59 -20.07
CA ASP A 525 3.99 -20.81 -19.81
C ASP A 525 3.87 -19.60 -20.75
N LEU A 526 4.95 -18.82 -20.94
CA LEU A 526 4.94 -17.63 -21.79
C LEU A 526 4.50 -17.96 -23.23
N VAL A 527 5.05 -19.03 -23.79
CA VAL A 527 4.67 -19.50 -25.12
C VAL A 527 3.22 -19.99 -25.12
N ALA A 528 2.84 -20.81 -24.14
CA ALA A 528 1.51 -21.43 -24.06
C ALA A 528 0.37 -20.41 -24.02
N MET A 529 0.52 -19.33 -23.23
CA MET A 529 -0.46 -18.25 -23.15
C MET A 529 -0.74 -17.59 -24.50
N ASN A 530 0.28 -17.51 -25.38
CA ASN A 530 0.17 -16.88 -26.69
C ASN A 530 -0.24 -17.85 -27.81
N VAL A 531 0.37 -19.04 -27.88
CA VAL A 531 0.16 -19.95 -29.04
C VAL A 531 -1.17 -20.69 -28.98
N ASN A 532 -1.73 -20.90 -27.78
CA ASN A 532 -3.09 -21.41 -27.64
C ASN A 532 -4.11 -20.38 -28.17
N ASP A 533 -3.90 -19.09 -27.88
CA ASP A 533 -4.73 -17.98 -28.35
C ASP A 533 -4.64 -17.76 -29.87
N LEU A 534 -3.53 -18.16 -30.51
CA LEU A 534 -3.45 -18.29 -31.98
C LEU A 534 -4.28 -19.46 -32.52
N VAL A 535 -4.15 -20.66 -31.93
CA VAL A 535 -4.78 -21.86 -32.51
C VAL A 535 -6.31 -21.87 -32.32
N VAL A 536 -6.86 -21.21 -31.30
CA VAL A 536 -8.32 -21.05 -31.17
C VAL A 536 -8.95 -20.22 -32.30
N GLN A 537 -8.18 -19.32 -32.92
CA GLN A 537 -8.56 -18.57 -34.13
C GLN A 537 -8.41 -19.41 -35.43
N GLY A 538 -7.97 -20.67 -35.30
CA GLY A 538 -7.62 -21.58 -36.40
C GLY A 538 -6.21 -21.40 -36.95
N ALA A 539 -5.38 -20.49 -36.43
CA ALA A 539 -4.05 -20.25 -36.97
C ALA A 539 -3.02 -21.29 -36.52
N ARG A 540 -2.17 -21.71 -37.46
CA ARG A 540 -0.93 -22.41 -37.16
C ARG A 540 0.12 -21.37 -36.70
N PRO A 541 0.67 -21.45 -35.48
CA PRO A 541 1.77 -20.60 -35.06
C PRO A 541 2.97 -20.69 -36.01
N LEU A 542 3.65 -19.57 -36.26
CA LEU A 542 4.82 -19.51 -37.14
C LEU A 542 6.05 -19.02 -36.37
N LEU A 543 5.91 -17.89 -35.68
CA LEU A 543 7.00 -17.23 -34.97
C LEU A 543 6.58 -16.72 -33.59
N PHE A 544 7.57 -16.62 -32.71
CA PHE A 544 7.47 -16.15 -31.35
C PHE A 544 8.59 -15.14 -31.06
N LEU A 545 8.27 -14.12 -30.26
CA LEU A 545 9.15 -13.09 -29.75
C LEU A 545 8.96 -13.01 -28.23
N ASP A 546 10.05 -12.95 -27.46
CA ASP A 546 10.02 -12.75 -26.01
C ASP A 546 10.59 -11.39 -25.60
N TYR A 547 10.11 -10.89 -24.46
CA TYR A 547 10.62 -9.71 -23.78
C TYR A 547 10.88 -10.09 -22.31
N PHE A 548 12.09 -9.81 -21.84
CA PHE A 548 12.55 -10.08 -20.47
C PHE A 548 13.04 -8.78 -19.84
N GLY A 549 12.25 -8.21 -18.93
CA GLY A 549 12.56 -6.97 -18.20
C GLY A 549 12.96 -7.28 -16.76
N CYS A 550 14.18 -6.91 -16.35
CA CYS A 550 14.75 -7.27 -15.03
C CYS A 550 15.43 -6.07 -14.35
N SER A 551 15.79 -6.20 -13.06
CA SER A 551 16.54 -5.14 -12.35
C SER A 551 18.03 -5.19 -12.68
N ILE A 552 18.59 -6.40 -12.63
CA ILE A 552 19.97 -6.78 -12.92
C ILE A 552 19.87 -8.11 -13.68
N LEU A 553 20.65 -8.28 -14.75
CA LEU A 553 20.65 -9.51 -15.53
C LEU A 553 21.42 -10.63 -14.80
N ASP A 554 20.67 -11.54 -14.18
CA ASP A 554 21.20 -12.86 -13.81
C ASP A 554 21.18 -13.78 -15.04
N VAL A 555 22.36 -14.25 -15.43
CA VAL A 555 22.58 -15.01 -16.66
C VAL A 555 22.04 -16.45 -16.54
N ASP A 556 22.08 -17.05 -15.36
CA ASP A 556 21.63 -18.43 -15.15
C ASP A 556 20.09 -18.47 -15.12
N ILE A 557 19.45 -17.51 -14.46
CA ILE A 557 17.99 -17.31 -14.46
C ILE A 557 17.48 -17.04 -15.88
N ALA A 558 18.11 -16.10 -16.61
CA ALA A 558 17.72 -15.78 -17.98
C ALA A 558 17.93 -16.96 -18.95
N THR A 559 19.03 -17.72 -18.80
CA THR A 559 19.28 -18.92 -19.60
C THR A 559 18.21 -19.98 -19.35
N ALA A 560 17.93 -20.31 -18.09
CA ALA A 560 16.89 -21.27 -17.74
C ALA A 560 15.51 -20.84 -18.27
N PHE A 561 15.17 -19.54 -18.20
CA PHE A 561 13.94 -19.01 -18.77
C PHE A 561 13.86 -19.21 -20.30
N VAL A 562 14.91 -18.87 -21.04
CA VAL A 562 14.96 -18.98 -22.51
C VAL A 562 15.01 -20.44 -22.98
N GLU A 563 15.61 -21.36 -22.21
CA GLU A 563 15.45 -22.82 -22.43
C GLU A 563 13.97 -23.23 -22.37
N GLY A 564 13.23 -22.69 -21.40
CA GLY A 564 11.78 -22.85 -21.29
C GLY A 564 11.01 -22.32 -22.49
N VAL A 565 11.28 -21.08 -22.92
CA VAL A 565 10.67 -20.49 -24.12
C VAL A 565 10.96 -21.34 -25.35
N THR A 566 12.22 -21.78 -25.52
CA THR A 566 12.65 -22.65 -26.62
C THR A 566 11.88 -23.97 -26.61
N GLN A 567 11.73 -24.62 -25.45
CA GLN A 567 10.97 -25.85 -25.32
C GLN A 567 9.47 -25.65 -25.59
N GLY A 568 8.90 -24.50 -25.21
CA GLY A 568 7.53 -24.11 -25.57
C GLY A 568 7.35 -23.96 -27.08
N CYS A 569 8.27 -23.28 -27.77
CA CYS A 569 8.23 -23.11 -29.22
C CYS A 569 8.31 -24.45 -29.97
N ILE A 570 9.16 -25.37 -29.51
CA ILE A 570 9.27 -26.74 -30.06
C ILE A 570 7.93 -27.50 -29.93
N LEU A 571 7.25 -27.40 -28.77
CA LEU A 571 5.94 -28.03 -28.55
C LEU A 571 4.81 -27.40 -29.38
N ALA A 572 4.98 -26.15 -29.81
CA ALA A 572 4.01 -25.39 -30.61
C ALA A 572 4.27 -25.46 -32.14
N GLU A 573 5.30 -26.17 -32.59
CA GLU A 573 5.79 -26.17 -33.99
C GLU A 573 6.12 -24.76 -34.54
N CYS A 574 6.57 -23.82 -33.69
CA CYS A 574 6.95 -22.46 -34.09
C CYS A 574 8.42 -22.13 -33.81
N ALA A 575 8.93 -21.04 -34.41
CA ALA A 575 10.29 -20.57 -34.19
C ALA A 575 10.34 -19.39 -33.21
N LEU A 576 11.22 -19.47 -32.21
CA LEU A 576 11.71 -18.28 -31.51
C LEU A 576 12.61 -17.50 -32.49
N VAL A 577 12.17 -16.32 -32.94
CA VAL A 577 12.86 -15.57 -34.02
C VAL A 577 13.67 -14.37 -33.53
N GLY A 578 13.60 -14.07 -32.23
CA GLY A 578 14.28 -12.96 -31.57
C GLY A 578 13.53 -12.56 -30.30
N GLY A 579 14.06 -11.55 -29.61
CA GLY A 579 13.50 -11.03 -28.38
C GLY A 579 14.27 -9.81 -27.90
N GLU A 580 13.92 -9.31 -26.72
CA GLU A 580 14.53 -8.14 -26.09
C GLU A 580 14.81 -8.43 -24.61
N THR A 581 16.01 -8.08 -24.14
CA THR A 581 16.44 -8.29 -22.74
C THR A 581 16.88 -6.96 -22.17
N SER A 582 16.07 -6.39 -21.27
CA SER A 582 16.23 -5.02 -20.78
C SER A 582 16.50 -4.99 -19.26
N GLU A 583 17.69 -4.53 -18.88
CA GLU A 583 18.03 -4.18 -17.50
C GLU A 583 17.50 -2.78 -17.16
N MET A 584 16.63 -2.69 -16.16
CA MET A 584 16.04 -1.44 -15.66
C MET A 584 16.14 -1.36 -14.12
N PRO A 585 17.34 -1.02 -13.58
CA PRO A 585 17.54 -0.80 -12.17
C PRO A 585 16.55 0.24 -11.60
N GLY A 586 15.86 -0.12 -10.52
CA GLY A 586 14.87 0.75 -9.88
C GLY A 586 13.44 0.67 -10.44
N LEU A 587 13.21 -0.07 -11.54
CA LEU A 587 11.85 -0.47 -11.95
C LEU A 587 11.47 -1.84 -11.35
N TYR A 588 12.40 -2.79 -11.39
CA TYR A 588 12.31 -4.11 -10.75
C TYR A 588 13.29 -4.20 -9.56
N ASN A 589 13.20 -5.25 -8.74
CA ASN A 589 14.05 -5.42 -7.55
C ASN A 589 14.84 -6.74 -7.59
N GLY A 590 16.17 -6.69 -7.42
CA GLY A 590 16.99 -7.91 -7.29
C GLY A 590 16.91 -8.82 -8.52
N THR A 591 16.65 -10.10 -8.30
CA THR A 591 16.44 -11.15 -9.33
C THR A 591 15.07 -11.09 -10.00
N GLU A 592 14.15 -10.24 -9.52
CA GLU A 592 12.80 -10.17 -10.06
C GLU A 592 12.81 -9.64 -11.51
N TYR A 593 12.06 -10.34 -12.37
CA TYR A 593 11.80 -9.95 -13.74
C TYR A 593 10.31 -10.05 -14.09
N ASP A 594 9.94 -9.39 -15.17
CA ASP A 594 8.66 -9.55 -15.86
C ASP A 594 8.92 -10.08 -17.29
N ALA A 595 7.95 -10.84 -17.80
CA ALA A 595 8.08 -11.54 -19.07
C ALA A 595 6.79 -11.46 -19.90
N VAL A 596 6.92 -10.96 -21.13
CA VAL A 596 5.84 -10.80 -22.11
C VAL A 596 6.23 -11.48 -23.41
N GLY A 597 5.31 -12.26 -23.99
CA GLY A 597 5.48 -12.92 -25.27
C GLY A 597 4.61 -12.27 -26.33
N ALA A 598 5.05 -12.33 -27.59
CA ALA A 598 4.24 -12.00 -28.75
C ALA A 598 4.39 -13.09 -29.81
N ALA A 599 3.26 -13.64 -30.27
CA ALA A 599 3.24 -14.72 -31.25
C ALA A 599 2.50 -14.30 -32.52
N VAL A 600 2.98 -14.78 -33.68
CA VAL A 600 2.28 -14.62 -34.96
C VAL A 600 2.05 -16.00 -35.59
N GLY A 601 0.80 -16.26 -35.95
CA GLY A 601 0.36 -17.44 -36.69
C GLY A 601 -0.32 -17.09 -38.00
N ALA A 602 -0.65 -18.10 -38.81
CA ALA A 602 -1.31 -17.93 -40.09
C ALA A 602 -2.47 -18.92 -40.30
N VAL A 603 -3.52 -18.44 -40.97
CA VAL A 603 -4.63 -19.25 -41.51
C VAL A 603 -4.44 -19.36 -43.03
N ASN A 604 -4.36 -20.58 -43.56
CA ASN A 604 -4.14 -20.84 -44.99
C ASN A 604 -5.46 -20.77 -45.77
N ARG A 605 -5.87 -19.54 -46.10
CA ARG A 605 -7.08 -19.29 -46.88
C ARG A 605 -7.08 -19.97 -48.25
N ALA A 606 -5.91 -20.22 -48.85
CA ALA A 606 -5.78 -20.85 -50.17
C ALA A 606 -6.11 -22.36 -50.16
N SER A 607 -6.02 -23.03 -49.00
CA SER A 607 -6.50 -24.41 -48.83
C SER A 607 -7.96 -24.48 -48.38
N GLY A 608 -8.72 -23.38 -48.47
CA GLY A 608 -10.11 -23.30 -48.01
C GLY A 608 -10.27 -23.23 -46.49
N GLN A 609 -9.19 -23.05 -45.74
CA GLN A 609 -9.23 -22.99 -44.28
C GLN A 609 -9.98 -21.73 -43.81
N LYS A 610 -10.94 -21.92 -42.89
CA LYS A 610 -11.67 -20.83 -42.24
C LYS A 610 -10.85 -20.21 -41.10
N ILE A 611 -11.18 -18.97 -40.76
CA ILE A 611 -10.93 -18.45 -39.41
C ILE A 611 -11.95 -19.09 -38.46
N LEU A 612 -11.53 -19.44 -37.26
CA LEU A 612 -12.43 -19.80 -36.17
C LEU A 612 -12.56 -18.60 -35.20
N PRO A 613 -13.67 -18.46 -34.46
CA PRO A 613 -14.90 -19.25 -34.53
C PRO A 613 -15.72 -19.01 -35.80
N ASP A 614 -16.15 -20.10 -36.43
CA ASP A 614 -17.19 -20.14 -37.46
C ASP A 614 -18.58 -20.00 -36.79
N MET A 615 -18.84 -18.80 -36.24
CA MET A 615 -20.06 -18.47 -35.49
C MET A 615 -21.34 -18.67 -36.31
N GLU A 616 -21.28 -18.49 -37.64
CA GLU A 616 -22.42 -18.71 -38.54
C GLU A 616 -22.83 -20.19 -38.63
N SER A 617 -21.88 -21.11 -38.40
CA SER A 617 -22.14 -22.55 -38.40
C SER A 617 -22.72 -23.09 -37.08
N MET A 618 -22.67 -22.32 -35.99
CA MET A 618 -23.06 -22.78 -34.65
C MET A 618 -24.58 -22.87 -34.49
N VAL A 619 -25.07 -23.94 -33.86
CA VAL A 619 -26.49 -24.19 -33.62
C VAL A 619 -26.76 -24.79 -32.24
N VAL A 620 -27.97 -24.61 -31.74
CA VAL A 620 -28.48 -25.30 -30.55
C VAL A 620 -28.32 -26.82 -30.71
N GLY A 621 -27.70 -27.47 -29.72
CA GLY A 621 -27.42 -28.91 -29.75
C GLY A 621 -26.05 -29.30 -30.36
N ASP A 622 -25.23 -28.33 -30.80
CA ASP A 622 -23.79 -28.57 -30.95
C ASP A 622 -23.17 -28.96 -29.60
N VAL A 623 -22.12 -29.78 -29.62
CA VAL A 623 -21.50 -30.39 -28.43
C VAL A 623 -20.30 -29.58 -27.97
N LEU A 624 -20.13 -29.48 -26.65
CA LEU A 624 -18.95 -28.90 -26.02
C LEU A 624 -17.98 -30.00 -25.57
N LEU A 625 -16.76 -29.98 -26.10
CA LEU A 625 -15.68 -30.88 -25.68
C LEU A 625 -14.65 -30.10 -24.85
N GLY A 626 -14.31 -30.60 -23.66
CA GLY A 626 -13.29 -30.01 -22.78
C GLY A 626 -12.01 -30.85 -22.76
N LEU A 627 -10.86 -30.20 -22.88
CA LEU A 627 -9.54 -30.84 -22.76
C LEU A 627 -8.91 -30.56 -21.40
N THR A 628 -8.31 -31.57 -20.79
CA THR A 628 -7.63 -31.45 -19.48
C THR A 628 -6.55 -30.36 -19.48
N SER A 629 -6.55 -29.50 -18.46
CA SER A 629 -5.36 -28.71 -18.10
C SER A 629 -4.33 -29.57 -17.37
N SER A 630 -3.07 -29.17 -17.46
CA SER A 630 -1.95 -29.73 -16.69
C SER A 630 -1.99 -29.33 -15.21
N GLY A 631 -2.61 -28.19 -14.91
CA GLY A 631 -2.67 -27.59 -13.58
C GLY A 631 -3.28 -26.19 -13.66
N VAL A 632 -2.86 -25.31 -12.74
CA VAL A 632 -3.25 -23.89 -12.78
C VAL A 632 -2.48 -23.20 -13.91
N HIS A 633 -3.21 -22.68 -14.91
CA HIS A 633 -2.62 -21.85 -15.96
C HIS A 633 -2.16 -20.49 -15.39
N SER A 634 -1.27 -19.76 -16.06
CA SER A 634 -0.57 -18.57 -15.53
C SER A 634 -1.45 -17.51 -14.83
N ASN A 635 -2.70 -17.35 -15.28
CA ASN A 635 -3.65 -16.40 -14.71
C ASN A 635 -4.36 -16.96 -13.46
N GLY A 636 -4.61 -16.09 -12.47
CA GLY A 636 -5.16 -16.49 -11.16
C GLY A 636 -4.12 -16.57 -10.03
N PHE A 637 -2.82 -16.54 -10.33
CA PHE A 637 -1.74 -16.78 -9.36
C PHE A 637 -1.65 -15.76 -8.19
N SER A 638 -2.21 -14.56 -8.34
CA SER A 638 -2.31 -13.59 -7.24
C SER A 638 -3.21 -14.09 -6.10
N LEU A 639 -4.30 -14.80 -6.43
CA LEU A 639 -5.16 -15.44 -5.42
C LEU A 639 -4.50 -16.68 -4.83
N VAL A 640 -3.82 -17.50 -5.66
CA VAL A 640 -3.05 -18.68 -5.22
C VAL A 640 -2.02 -18.31 -4.15
N ARG A 641 -1.19 -17.28 -4.40
CA ARG A 641 -0.16 -16.82 -3.46
C ARG A 641 -0.77 -16.33 -2.14
N ARG A 642 -1.86 -15.57 -2.20
CA ARG A 642 -2.59 -15.08 -1.01
C ARG A 642 -3.21 -16.21 -0.17
N ILE A 643 -3.65 -17.30 -0.81
CA ILE A 643 -4.17 -18.49 -0.10
C ILE A 643 -3.04 -19.21 0.64
N ILE A 644 -1.87 -19.37 0.02
CA ILE A 644 -0.67 -19.99 0.62
C ILE A 644 -0.18 -19.17 1.82
N GLU A 645 -0.05 -17.86 1.65
CA GLU A 645 0.31 -16.91 2.72
C GLU A 645 -0.66 -16.97 3.91
N LYS A 646 -1.98 -16.97 3.64
CA LYS A 646 -3.05 -17.09 4.66
C LYS A 646 -3.08 -18.46 5.35
N LYS A 647 -2.47 -19.49 4.76
CA LYS A 647 -2.26 -20.81 5.38
C LYS A 647 -0.92 -20.93 6.11
N HIS A 648 -0.08 -19.90 6.06
CA HIS A 648 1.27 -19.89 6.62
C HIS A 648 2.17 -21.00 6.04
N LEU A 649 1.98 -21.31 4.76
CA LEU A 649 2.76 -22.29 4.00
C LEU A 649 3.84 -21.59 3.17
N THR A 650 4.90 -22.32 2.87
CA THR A 650 6.03 -21.94 2.01
C THR A 650 6.00 -22.73 0.71
N PHE A 651 6.67 -22.23 -0.34
CA PHE A 651 6.75 -22.99 -1.60
C PHE A 651 7.58 -24.28 -1.48
N SER A 652 8.43 -24.40 -0.46
CA SER A 652 9.22 -25.59 -0.14
C SER A 652 8.45 -26.69 0.61
N ASP A 653 7.26 -26.42 1.15
CA ASP A 653 6.46 -27.44 1.83
C ASP A 653 5.87 -28.44 0.81
N SER A 654 5.64 -29.69 1.23
CA SER A 654 4.98 -30.70 0.38
C SER A 654 3.58 -30.27 -0.04
N ALA A 655 3.23 -30.40 -1.32
CA ALA A 655 1.93 -29.98 -1.83
C ALA A 655 0.79 -30.81 -1.22
N PRO A 656 -0.18 -30.21 -0.50
CA PRO A 656 -1.27 -30.95 0.13
C PRO A 656 -2.16 -31.77 -0.83
N TRP A 657 -2.11 -31.45 -2.13
CA TRP A 657 -2.81 -32.17 -3.20
C TRP A 657 -1.90 -33.11 -4.03
N ASN A 658 -0.58 -33.11 -3.81
CA ASN A 658 0.37 -34.05 -4.42
C ASN A 658 1.60 -34.27 -3.52
N ALA A 659 1.64 -35.39 -2.80
CA ALA A 659 2.71 -35.71 -1.86
C ALA A 659 4.09 -35.96 -2.51
N GLU A 660 4.16 -36.09 -3.85
CA GLU A 660 5.41 -36.33 -4.58
C GLU A 660 6.20 -35.05 -4.91
N THR A 661 5.62 -33.86 -4.69
CA THR A 661 6.17 -32.55 -5.09
C THR A 661 6.00 -31.50 -4.00
N SER A 662 6.86 -30.48 -3.96
CA SER A 662 6.61 -29.26 -3.19
C SER A 662 5.45 -28.43 -3.77
N ILE A 663 4.90 -27.51 -2.96
CA ILE A 663 3.90 -26.52 -3.38
C ILE A 663 4.42 -25.71 -4.56
N GLY A 664 5.69 -25.32 -4.53
CA GLY A 664 6.38 -24.59 -5.59
C GLY A 664 6.39 -25.35 -6.91
N GLU A 665 6.98 -26.55 -6.92
CA GLU A 665 7.06 -27.40 -8.12
C GLU A 665 5.67 -27.73 -8.68
N ALA A 666 4.71 -28.08 -7.82
CA ALA A 666 3.35 -28.41 -8.23
C ALA A 666 2.64 -27.23 -8.93
N LEU A 667 2.81 -26.01 -8.41
CA LEU A 667 2.23 -24.80 -9.00
C LEU A 667 3.01 -24.29 -10.21
N LEU A 668 4.30 -24.61 -10.30
CA LEU A 668 5.13 -24.32 -11.47
C LEU A 668 5.02 -25.36 -12.58
N THR A 669 4.08 -26.31 -12.49
CA THR A 669 3.64 -27.10 -13.65
C THR A 669 3.29 -26.16 -14.83
N PRO A 670 3.87 -26.32 -16.02
CA PRO A 670 3.58 -25.45 -17.17
C PRO A 670 2.14 -25.55 -17.66
N THR A 671 1.59 -24.42 -18.12
CA THR A 671 0.36 -24.33 -18.91
C THR A 671 0.46 -25.24 -20.15
N ARG A 672 -0.58 -26.03 -20.43
CA ARG A 672 -0.55 -27.01 -21.52
C ARG A 672 -0.64 -26.32 -22.89
N ILE A 673 0.24 -26.72 -23.81
CA ILE A 673 0.21 -26.29 -25.22
C ILE A 673 -0.64 -27.29 -26.00
N TYR A 674 -1.75 -26.83 -26.59
CA TYR A 674 -2.72 -27.68 -27.30
C TYR A 674 -2.56 -27.67 -28.84
N VAL A 675 -1.57 -26.94 -29.35
CA VAL A 675 -1.46 -26.56 -30.77
C VAL A 675 -1.49 -27.75 -31.72
N VAL A 676 -0.60 -28.74 -31.56
CA VAL A 676 -0.47 -29.84 -32.53
C VAL A 676 -1.73 -30.73 -32.58
N PRO A 677 -2.31 -31.21 -31.45
CA PRO A 677 -3.58 -31.94 -31.48
C PRO A 677 -4.74 -31.15 -32.10
N LEU A 678 -4.90 -29.86 -31.77
CA LEU A 678 -5.97 -29.02 -32.32
C LEU A 678 -5.79 -28.77 -33.83
N LEU A 679 -4.56 -28.61 -34.31
CA LEU A 679 -4.32 -28.50 -35.75
C LEU A 679 -4.77 -29.76 -36.50
N LYS A 680 -4.76 -30.96 -35.90
CA LYS A 680 -5.28 -32.20 -36.53
C LYS A 680 -6.81 -32.26 -36.65
N THR A 681 -7.54 -31.41 -35.94
CA THR A 681 -9.01 -31.28 -36.07
C THR A 681 -9.40 -30.09 -36.95
N ILE A 682 -8.62 -29.00 -36.91
CA ILE A 682 -8.72 -27.87 -37.85
C ILE A 682 -8.40 -28.30 -39.29
N GLU A 683 -7.34 -29.10 -39.49
CA GLU A 683 -6.93 -29.67 -40.80
C GLU A 683 -8.01 -30.58 -41.43
N ARG A 684 -9.12 -30.85 -40.73
CA ARG A 684 -10.28 -31.64 -41.19
C ARG A 684 -11.63 -30.87 -41.21
N ASP A 685 -11.66 -29.57 -40.91
CA ASP A 685 -12.88 -28.74 -40.77
C ASP A 685 -13.93 -29.32 -39.79
N LEU A 686 -13.49 -29.96 -38.70
CA LEU A 686 -14.37 -30.64 -37.73
C LEU A 686 -14.81 -29.75 -36.54
N VAL A 687 -14.25 -28.55 -36.39
CA VAL A 687 -14.40 -27.68 -35.22
C VAL A 687 -15.02 -26.35 -35.63
N LYS A 688 -16.03 -25.89 -34.89
CA LYS A 688 -16.74 -24.63 -35.16
C LYS A 688 -16.17 -23.45 -34.37
N GLY A 689 -15.61 -23.68 -33.20
CA GLY A 689 -14.99 -22.65 -32.37
C GLY A 689 -14.24 -23.25 -31.19
N MET A 690 -13.32 -22.49 -30.62
CA MET A 690 -12.51 -22.92 -29.48
C MET A 690 -12.26 -21.76 -28.51
N SER A 691 -11.99 -22.10 -27.25
CA SER A 691 -11.76 -21.15 -26.17
C SER A 691 -10.66 -21.67 -25.24
N HIS A 692 -9.55 -20.93 -25.15
CA HIS A 692 -8.46 -21.20 -24.23
C HIS A 692 -8.83 -20.66 -22.85
N ILE A 693 -8.76 -21.51 -21.83
CA ILE A 693 -9.31 -21.21 -20.51
C ILE A 693 -8.18 -20.72 -19.59
N THR A 694 -8.13 -19.41 -19.38
CA THR A 694 -7.13 -18.74 -18.54
C THR A 694 -7.81 -17.89 -17.45
N GLY A 695 -7.52 -16.59 -17.36
CA GLY A 695 -8.20 -15.65 -16.47
C GLY A 695 -9.60 -15.33 -16.99
N GLY A 696 -10.57 -15.16 -16.10
CA GLY A 696 -11.99 -15.18 -16.47
C GLY A 696 -12.60 -16.59 -16.51
N GLY A 697 -11.77 -17.65 -16.36
CA GLY A 697 -12.19 -19.03 -16.19
C GLY A 697 -13.10 -19.53 -17.32
N LEU A 698 -14.04 -20.42 -17.01
CA LEU A 698 -15.02 -20.89 -17.99
C LEU A 698 -16.03 -19.78 -18.34
N LEU A 699 -16.47 -19.01 -17.35
CA LEU A 699 -17.59 -18.08 -17.47
C LEU A 699 -17.32 -16.90 -18.41
N GLU A 700 -16.08 -16.40 -18.48
CA GLU A 700 -15.74 -15.25 -19.35
C GLU A 700 -14.98 -15.63 -20.63
N ASN A 701 -14.31 -16.80 -20.69
CA ASN A 701 -13.59 -17.22 -21.90
C ASN A 701 -14.49 -17.97 -22.88
N VAL A 702 -15.40 -18.84 -22.40
CA VAL A 702 -16.26 -19.64 -23.30
C VAL A 702 -17.20 -18.76 -24.14
N PRO A 703 -17.84 -17.69 -23.62
CA PRO A 703 -18.70 -16.82 -24.43
C PRO A 703 -17.98 -16.09 -25.58
N ARG A 704 -16.65 -15.88 -25.51
CA ARG A 704 -15.89 -15.12 -26.53
C ARG A 704 -15.88 -15.79 -27.90
N MET A 705 -16.18 -17.09 -27.97
CA MET A 705 -16.27 -17.85 -29.22
C MET A 705 -17.70 -18.07 -29.74
N LEU A 706 -18.73 -17.57 -29.04
CA LEU A 706 -20.14 -17.85 -29.37
C LEU A 706 -20.82 -16.64 -30.06
N PRO A 707 -21.78 -16.87 -30.98
CA PRO A 707 -22.65 -15.80 -31.46
C PRO A 707 -23.60 -15.33 -30.35
N GLU A 708 -24.06 -14.08 -30.43
CA GLU A 708 -24.84 -13.43 -29.36
C GLU A 708 -26.13 -14.18 -28.95
N HIS A 709 -26.68 -15.03 -29.82
CA HIS A 709 -27.94 -15.77 -29.60
C HIS A 709 -27.75 -17.18 -29.00
N LEU A 710 -26.51 -17.63 -28.74
CA LEU A 710 -26.22 -18.94 -28.15
C LEU A 710 -25.46 -18.81 -26.82
N ALA A 711 -25.68 -19.78 -25.93
CA ALA A 711 -24.96 -19.94 -24.68
C ALA A 711 -24.36 -21.35 -24.56
N ALA A 712 -23.27 -21.47 -23.82
CA ALA A 712 -22.69 -22.76 -23.46
C ALA A 712 -23.34 -23.31 -22.17
N GLU A 713 -24.10 -24.39 -22.24
CA GLU A 713 -24.52 -25.14 -21.06
C GLU A 713 -23.49 -26.24 -20.76
N ILE A 714 -22.73 -26.07 -19.68
CA ILE A 714 -21.65 -26.97 -19.25
C ILE A 714 -22.03 -27.65 -17.93
N ASP A 715 -21.91 -28.97 -17.86
CA ASP A 715 -22.10 -29.76 -16.64
C ASP A 715 -20.75 -30.06 -15.99
N VAL A 716 -20.48 -29.41 -14.84
CA VAL A 716 -19.16 -29.49 -14.19
C VAL A 716 -18.90 -30.80 -13.45
N SER A 717 -19.90 -31.70 -13.39
CA SER A 717 -19.75 -33.05 -12.84
C SER A 717 -19.15 -34.05 -13.84
N THR A 718 -19.02 -33.66 -15.12
CA THR A 718 -18.55 -34.54 -16.20
C THR A 718 -17.04 -34.81 -16.21
N TRP A 719 -16.25 -34.08 -15.41
CA TRP A 719 -14.82 -34.35 -15.20
C TRP A 719 -14.43 -34.32 -13.72
N ASN A 720 -13.37 -35.07 -13.37
CA ASN A 720 -12.81 -35.01 -12.02
C ASN A 720 -11.89 -33.79 -11.88
N ARG A 721 -12.37 -32.71 -11.26
CA ARG A 721 -11.57 -31.51 -10.97
C ARG A 721 -10.26 -31.86 -10.22
N PRO A 722 -9.07 -31.45 -10.72
CA PRO A 722 -7.79 -31.74 -10.08
C PRO A 722 -7.67 -31.27 -8.63
N GLY A 723 -6.84 -31.96 -7.84
CA GLY A 723 -6.70 -31.74 -6.39
C GLY A 723 -6.28 -30.31 -6.02
N VAL A 724 -5.44 -29.65 -6.83
CA VAL A 724 -5.02 -28.26 -6.60
C VAL A 724 -6.19 -27.28 -6.53
N PHE A 725 -7.22 -27.44 -7.40
CA PHE A 725 -8.38 -26.55 -7.40
C PHE A 725 -9.33 -26.82 -6.23
N LYS A 726 -9.47 -28.09 -5.82
CA LYS A 726 -10.21 -28.45 -4.61
C LYS A 726 -9.54 -27.82 -3.39
N TRP A 727 -8.22 -28.02 -3.24
CA TRP A 727 -7.46 -27.45 -2.13
C TRP A 727 -7.46 -25.92 -2.11
N LEU A 728 -7.35 -25.26 -3.27
CA LEU A 728 -7.44 -23.80 -3.37
C LEU A 728 -8.81 -23.30 -2.89
N GLN A 729 -9.89 -24.01 -3.25
CA GLN A 729 -11.23 -23.66 -2.79
C GLN A 729 -11.40 -23.86 -1.28
N GLU A 730 -11.04 -25.04 -0.76
CA GLU A 730 -11.03 -25.38 0.68
C GLU A 730 -10.22 -24.38 1.50
N SER A 731 -9.03 -24.03 1.00
CA SER A 731 -8.06 -23.22 1.72
C SER A 731 -8.36 -21.74 1.66
N GLY A 732 -8.85 -21.25 0.52
CA GLY A 732 -9.22 -19.85 0.33
C GLY A 732 -10.63 -19.50 0.81
N LYS A 733 -11.51 -20.48 1.00
CA LYS A 733 -12.98 -20.28 1.06
C LYS A 733 -13.49 -19.52 -0.17
N VAL A 734 -13.04 -19.95 -1.34
CA VAL A 734 -13.45 -19.36 -2.63
C VAL A 734 -14.82 -19.94 -3.01
N SER A 735 -15.74 -19.12 -3.54
CA SER A 735 -17.07 -19.61 -3.95
C SER A 735 -17.00 -20.43 -5.25
N ASN A 736 -18.05 -21.18 -5.58
CA ASN A 736 -18.08 -21.95 -6.83
C ASN A 736 -18.06 -21.03 -8.06
N GLU A 737 -18.71 -19.88 -7.96
CA GLU A 737 -18.77 -18.84 -8.99
C GLU A 737 -17.39 -18.20 -9.17
N GLU A 738 -16.72 -17.84 -8.07
CA GLU A 738 -15.41 -17.20 -8.11
C GLU A 738 -14.30 -18.15 -8.55
N MET A 739 -14.37 -19.44 -8.16
CA MET A 739 -13.52 -20.48 -8.76
C MET A 739 -13.73 -20.56 -10.28
N SER A 740 -14.98 -20.47 -10.73
CA SER A 740 -15.38 -20.56 -12.15
C SER A 740 -15.01 -19.34 -13.00
N ARG A 741 -14.79 -18.18 -12.35
CA ARG A 741 -14.27 -16.94 -12.95
C ARG A 741 -12.75 -16.79 -12.85
N THR A 742 -12.11 -17.37 -11.83
CA THR A 742 -10.66 -17.20 -11.64
C THR A 742 -9.84 -18.27 -12.36
N PHE A 743 -10.33 -19.52 -12.45
CA PHE A 743 -9.50 -20.67 -12.79
C PHE A 743 -10.09 -21.57 -13.88
N ASN A 744 -9.22 -22.35 -14.52
CA ASN A 744 -9.59 -23.36 -15.52
C ASN A 744 -10.27 -24.62 -14.91
N ASN A 745 -10.17 -24.84 -13.60
CA ASN A 745 -10.79 -25.95 -12.85
C ASN A 745 -10.57 -27.36 -13.44
N GLY A 746 -9.46 -27.57 -14.16
CA GLY A 746 -9.12 -28.83 -14.82
C GLY A 746 -9.43 -28.91 -16.31
N ILE A 747 -10.08 -27.91 -16.92
CA ILE A 747 -10.34 -27.84 -18.36
C ILE A 747 -9.63 -26.62 -18.94
N GLY A 748 -8.51 -26.85 -19.64
CA GLY A 748 -7.67 -25.78 -20.19
C GLY A 748 -8.09 -25.30 -21.58
N MET A 749 -8.94 -26.06 -22.28
CA MET A 749 -9.45 -25.73 -23.61
C MET A 749 -10.87 -26.26 -23.77
N VAL A 750 -11.78 -25.47 -24.36
CA VAL A 750 -13.13 -25.90 -24.73
C VAL A 750 -13.33 -25.74 -26.24
N LEU A 751 -13.94 -26.74 -26.89
CA LEU A 751 -14.26 -26.77 -28.32
C LEU A 751 -15.78 -26.86 -28.54
N VAL A 752 -16.29 -26.11 -29.52
CA VAL A 752 -17.63 -26.29 -30.11
C VAL A 752 -17.50 -27.17 -31.35
N VAL A 753 -18.25 -28.26 -31.40
CA VAL A 753 -18.25 -29.24 -32.51
C VAL A 753 -19.68 -29.66 -32.84
N SER A 754 -19.93 -30.10 -34.09
CA SER A 754 -21.25 -30.67 -34.40
C SER A 754 -21.45 -31.99 -33.66
N ASN A 755 -22.69 -32.28 -33.26
CA ASN A 755 -23.04 -33.55 -32.60
C ASN A 755 -22.64 -34.79 -33.44
N VAL A 756 -22.60 -34.67 -34.77
CA VAL A 756 -22.15 -35.73 -35.68
C VAL A 756 -20.61 -35.86 -35.67
N ALA A 757 -19.89 -34.74 -35.63
CA ALA A 757 -18.42 -34.72 -35.63
C ALA A 757 -17.79 -35.03 -34.25
N ALA A 758 -18.54 -34.84 -33.14
CA ALA A 758 -18.03 -34.92 -31.78
C ALA A 758 -17.27 -36.24 -31.47
N GLY A 759 -17.78 -37.37 -31.98
CA GLY A 759 -17.12 -38.67 -31.84
C GLY A 759 -15.80 -38.78 -32.59
N GLU A 760 -15.68 -38.18 -33.78
CA GLU A 760 -14.40 -38.14 -34.49
C GLU A 760 -13.43 -37.14 -33.86
N VAL A 761 -13.87 -35.94 -33.49
CA VAL A 761 -13.00 -34.93 -32.85
C VAL A 761 -12.40 -35.49 -31.57
N LYS A 762 -13.21 -36.11 -30.71
CA LYS A 762 -12.71 -36.79 -29.50
C LYS A 762 -11.65 -37.84 -29.86
N ARG A 763 -11.95 -38.75 -30.78
CA ARG A 763 -11.00 -39.79 -31.22
C ARG A 763 -9.68 -39.20 -31.73
N VAL A 764 -9.73 -38.16 -32.57
CA VAL A 764 -8.52 -37.53 -33.14
C VAL A 764 -7.66 -36.88 -32.06
N LEU A 765 -8.27 -36.25 -31.06
CA LEU A 765 -7.54 -35.62 -29.96
C LEU A 765 -6.96 -36.68 -28.99
N GLU A 766 -7.70 -37.75 -28.69
CA GLU A 766 -7.20 -38.88 -27.91
C GLU A 766 -6.06 -39.63 -28.63
N GLU A 767 -6.14 -39.80 -29.96
CA GLU A 767 -5.06 -40.33 -30.80
C GLU A 767 -3.80 -39.44 -30.82
N ASN A 768 -3.91 -38.17 -30.41
CA ASN A 768 -2.79 -37.21 -30.28
C ASN A 768 -2.46 -36.86 -28.82
N GLY A 769 -2.93 -37.66 -27.84
CA GLY A 769 -2.49 -37.55 -26.44
C GLY A 769 -3.23 -36.51 -25.58
N GLU A 770 -4.43 -36.07 -25.99
CA GLU A 770 -5.33 -35.28 -25.14
C GLU A 770 -6.30 -36.18 -24.35
N THR A 771 -6.73 -35.73 -23.17
CA THR A 771 -7.87 -36.32 -22.45
C THR A 771 -9.11 -35.46 -22.68
N VAL A 772 -10.15 -36.06 -23.29
CA VAL A 772 -11.31 -35.32 -23.83
C VAL A 772 -12.59 -35.69 -23.08
N PHE A 773 -13.21 -34.73 -22.42
CA PHE A 773 -14.55 -34.86 -21.83
C PHE A 773 -15.61 -34.27 -22.77
N ASN A 774 -16.78 -34.91 -22.85
CA ASN A 774 -17.98 -34.22 -23.32
C ASN A 774 -18.56 -33.48 -22.10
N ILE A 775 -18.47 -32.15 -22.11
CA ILE A 775 -18.78 -31.33 -20.95
C ILE A 775 -20.14 -30.63 -21.05
N GLY A 776 -20.83 -30.72 -22.19
CA GLY A 776 -22.04 -29.94 -22.40
C GLY A 776 -22.43 -29.74 -23.85
N LYS A 777 -23.20 -28.68 -24.10
CA LYS A 777 -23.79 -28.35 -25.42
C LYS A 777 -24.05 -26.86 -25.57
N LEU A 778 -24.28 -26.40 -26.80
CA LEU A 778 -24.88 -25.09 -27.05
C LEU A 778 -26.39 -25.12 -26.84
N VAL A 779 -26.91 -24.07 -26.20
CA VAL A 779 -28.34 -23.79 -25.98
C VAL A 779 -28.69 -22.40 -26.51
N GLU A 780 -29.98 -22.14 -26.68
CA GLU A 780 -30.49 -20.79 -26.96
C GLU A 780 -30.18 -19.87 -25.77
N ARG A 781 -29.74 -18.64 -26.04
CA ARG A 781 -29.34 -17.69 -24.99
C ARG A 781 -30.53 -16.93 -24.43
N ASP A 782 -30.58 -16.84 -23.11
CA ASP A 782 -31.42 -15.90 -22.36
C ASP A 782 -30.52 -14.68 -21.99
N ASP A 783 -30.12 -14.48 -20.73
CA ASP A 783 -29.14 -13.47 -20.34
C ASP A 783 -27.67 -13.95 -20.45
N GLU A 784 -27.33 -15.08 -19.80
CA GLU A 784 -25.95 -15.54 -19.59
C GLU A 784 -25.35 -16.26 -20.83
N GLY A 785 -24.10 -15.93 -21.19
CA GLY A 785 -23.40 -16.57 -22.32
C GLY A 785 -22.77 -17.94 -22.00
N CYS A 786 -22.60 -18.28 -20.72
CA CYS A 786 -22.13 -19.59 -20.27
C CYS A 786 -22.80 -19.93 -18.94
N ILE A 787 -23.43 -21.10 -18.87
CA ILE A 787 -24.24 -21.57 -17.75
C ILE A 787 -23.60 -22.84 -17.20
N LEU A 788 -23.18 -22.82 -15.94
CA LEU A 788 -22.57 -23.98 -15.27
C LEU A 788 -23.62 -24.74 -14.46
N ARG A 789 -23.85 -26.00 -14.83
CA ARG A 789 -24.75 -26.94 -14.15
C ARG A 789 -23.95 -27.79 -13.15
N ASN A 790 -24.64 -28.24 -12.09
CA ASN A 790 -24.11 -29.13 -11.06
C ASN A 790 -22.87 -28.60 -10.31
N LEU A 791 -22.77 -27.28 -10.11
CA LEU A 791 -21.70 -26.63 -9.33
C LEU A 791 -21.56 -27.21 -7.91
N ASP A 792 -22.64 -27.70 -7.30
CA ASP A 792 -22.59 -28.37 -5.99
C ASP A 792 -21.72 -29.64 -5.97
N SER A 793 -21.40 -30.24 -7.13
CA SER A 793 -20.43 -31.33 -7.23
C SER A 793 -18.97 -30.90 -6.95
N TRP A 794 -18.71 -29.59 -6.90
CA TRP A 794 -17.44 -29.00 -6.49
C TRP A 794 -17.42 -28.54 -5.03
N SER A 795 -18.59 -28.37 -4.40
CA SER A 795 -18.73 -28.04 -3.00
C SER A 795 -18.19 -29.17 -2.11
N THR A 796 -17.20 -28.87 -1.27
CA THR A 796 -16.70 -29.81 -0.26
C THR A 796 -17.63 -29.83 0.96
N SER A 797 -18.07 -31.03 1.32
CA SER A 797 -18.93 -31.34 2.49
C SER A 797 -18.25 -31.11 3.84
#